data_AF-A0A2H5ZCF0-F1
#
_entry.id   AF-A0A2H5ZCF0-F1
#
_cell.length_a   1.000
_cell.length_b   1.000
_cell.length_c   1.000
_cell.angle_alpha   90.00
_cell.angle_beta   90.00
_cell.angle_gamma   90.00
#
_symmetry.space_group_name_H-M   'P 1'
#
loop_
_entity.id
_entity.type
_entity.pdbx_description
1 polymer ?
#
loop_
_entity_poly.entity_id
_entity_poly.type
_entity_poly.pdbx_seq_one_letter_code
_entity_poly.pdbx_strand_id
1 'polypeptide(L)'
;MSTPIRNQYLELKRRYPDAILFFRLGDFYETFDDDARIVARELQIALTSKPMGKNLRVPLAGIPYQTLDQHVATLVGRGYRVAICEQLADPASVKGLVPRDVVRVVTAGTLTSEASLAPDAPNYLAAFVRQPALGAAVADVTTGDVQLIEGVHAPLELARLAPAELLVEDAADVPPGVAAPVRVRPPLSELAAEAELEHLLALPGRKALIPGPGAAKALAVLTAYLRETYPPALAALQRFRPIEGGSTLLLDDRTLRNLDVFPAGERRASLFAVLNATKTAMGARALRERLARPTRDRVLLEERLDAVAWAVAHPLERERARAALGRMPDLARLAGKVGARSAGPRDLHALREGLRAALDLGAALGEQELPTLLDRGRTILASAAEPLLAIDAVLAPDPPATFEEGGVIAPGVSPEVDSLRQLASDARGFILALEQRERERTGIRSLKVGYNKVFGYYLEVSAANAHLVPPDYQRRQTLVGAERYVTPELKEYESRLAGARDRLAELERQLFAQLVESVAASLRQLLEIASAVAEIDVALALGQVAADRGYVRPSFTEEPRLRIVAGRHPVVEAAMGPGAFVPNDCALGPSRQILVITGPNMSGKSTYLRQVALIALMAQAGSFVPAAEAELPLFDRIFTRIGAQDDLAAGQSTFMVEMVETAQILHQATPRSLVILDEVGRGTSTFDGMAIARAVVEYLHNRADAAALTLFATHYHELTALAEVLPRVANAHVAVREEGGEVVFEHRIVPGPSDRSYGVHVARLAGLPAAVVARAERLLDELQNGRGHVAAAPPLQLPLLAPEPSPIEAELAALDLDAMTPLEALQKLYELRARARERRA
;
A
#
# COMPACT_ATOMS: atom_id res chain seq x y z
N MET A 1 -31.37 41.37 -1.20
CA MET A 1 -30.39 41.24 -2.31
C MET A 1 -29.11 40.66 -1.76
N SER A 2 -28.68 39.53 -2.30
CA SER A 2 -27.38 38.90 -1.98
C SER A 2 -26.24 39.72 -2.59
N THR A 3 -25.07 39.70 -1.94
CA THR A 3 -23.88 40.36 -2.46
C THR A 3 -23.37 39.69 -3.74
N PRO A 4 -22.72 40.42 -4.66
CA PRO A 4 -22.13 39.83 -5.87
C PRO A 4 -21.19 38.65 -5.59
N ILE A 5 -20.41 38.74 -4.52
CA ILE A 5 -19.50 37.68 -4.08
C ILE A 5 -20.23 36.42 -3.63
N ARG A 6 -21.40 36.55 -3.00
CA ARG A 6 -22.24 35.40 -2.62
C ARG A 6 -22.85 34.74 -3.85
N ASN A 7 -23.26 35.51 -4.85
CA ASN A 7 -23.78 34.94 -6.09
C ASN A 7 -22.70 34.13 -6.82
N GLN A 8 -21.48 34.67 -6.92
CA GLN A 8 -20.32 33.96 -7.48
C GLN A 8 -20.03 32.66 -6.72
N TYR A 9 -20.03 32.69 -5.37
CA TYR A 9 -19.85 31.48 -4.56
C TYR A 9 -20.96 30.43 -4.81
N LEU A 10 -22.24 30.84 -4.79
CA LEU A 10 -23.36 29.92 -4.98
C LEU A 10 -23.39 29.31 -6.38
N GLU A 11 -22.99 30.07 -7.40
CA GLU A 11 -22.84 29.59 -8.78
C GLU A 11 -21.75 28.51 -8.88
N LEU A 12 -20.58 28.75 -8.28
CA LEU A 12 -19.51 27.76 -8.19
C LEU A 12 -19.93 26.53 -7.40
N LYS A 13 -20.57 26.71 -6.23
CA LYS A 13 -21.04 25.59 -5.40
C LYS A 13 -22.09 24.73 -6.10
N ARG A 14 -22.95 25.32 -6.94
CA ARG A 14 -23.93 24.56 -7.76
C ARG A 14 -23.26 23.66 -8.80
N ARG A 15 -22.08 24.03 -9.30
CA ARG A 15 -21.30 23.17 -10.21
C ARG A 15 -20.65 21.98 -9.48
N TYR A 16 -20.40 22.12 -8.17
CA TYR A 16 -19.75 21.10 -7.34
C TYR A 16 -20.54 20.83 -6.04
N PRO A 17 -21.78 20.31 -6.12
CA PRO A 17 -22.65 20.17 -4.95
C PRO A 17 -22.07 19.20 -3.91
N ASP A 18 -21.39 18.14 -4.36
CA ASP A 18 -20.85 17.06 -3.52
C ASP A 18 -19.44 17.34 -2.97
N ALA A 19 -18.85 18.50 -3.26
CA ALA A 19 -17.50 18.85 -2.82
C ALA A 19 -17.51 20.09 -1.93
N ILE A 20 -16.69 20.09 -0.89
CA ILE A 20 -16.45 21.26 -0.03
C ILE A 20 -15.76 22.32 -0.88
N LEU A 21 -16.36 23.51 -1.01
CA LEU A 21 -15.80 24.57 -1.84
C LEU A 21 -14.91 25.51 -1.02
N PHE A 22 -13.60 25.39 -1.19
CA PHE A 22 -12.61 26.33 -0.65
C PHE A 22 -12.50 27.53 -1.59
N PHE A 23 -13.07 28.65 -1.15
CA PHE A 23 -13.21 29.85 -1.97
C PHE A 23 -12.16 30.89 -1.59
N ARG A 24 -11.19 31.17 -2.47
CA ARG A 24 -10.09 32.09 -2.17
C ARG A 24 -10.54 33.54 -2.06
N LEU A 25 -10.28 34.12 -0.89
CA LEU A 25 -10.55 35.51 -0.53
C LEU A 25 -9.32 36.14 0.13
N GLY A 26 -8.45 36.72 -0.71
CA GLY A 26 -7.17 37.26 -0.27
C GLY A 26 -6.25 36.12 0.18
N ASP A 27 -5.75 36.24 1.41
CA ASP A 27 -4.81 35.27 2.00
C ASP A 27 -5.50 34.07 2.69
N PHE A 28 -6.81 33.92 2.51
CA PHE A 28 -7.58 32.85 3.13
C PHE A 28 -8.40 32.07 2.09
N TYR A 29 -8.57 30.78 2.34
CA TYR A 29 -9.67 30.01 1.77
C TYR A 29 -10.83 30.04 2.76
N GLU A 30 -11.96 30.60 2.34
CA GLU A 30 -13.19 30.63 3.12
C GLU A 30 -14.18 29.59 2.58
N THR A 31 -14.94 28.98 3.49
CA THR A 31 -16.09 28.11 3.19
C THR A 31 -17.34 28.73 3.83
N PHE A 32 -18.51 28.49 3.24
CA PHE A 32 -19.77 29.07 3.70
C PHE A 32 -20.87 28.03 3.88
N ASP A 33 -21.93 28.42 4.58
CA ASP A 33 -23.15 27.63 4.73
C ASP A 33 -22.86 26.26 5.38
N ASP A 34 -23.24 25.14 4.75
CA ASP A 34 -23.01 23.79 5.32
C ASP A 34 -21.55 23.36 5.24
N ASP A 35 -20.83 23.77 4.18
CA ASP A 35 -19.39 23.51 4.04
C ASP A 35 -18.63 24.08 5.24
N ALA A 36 -18.98 25.30 5.68
CA ALA A 36 -18.37 25.92 6.86
C ALA A 36 -18.57 25.09 8.14
N ARG A 37 -19.74 24.48 8.32
CA ARG A 37 -20.05 23.65 9.50
C ARG A 37 -19.25 22.35 9.47
N ILE A 38 -19.15 21.72 8.30
CA ILE A 38 -18.34 20.51 8.10
C ILE A 38 -16.88 20.84 8.38
N VAL A 39 -16.33 21.85 7.71
CA VAL A 39 -14.93 22.25 7.84
C VAL A 39 -14.58 22.62 9.30
N ALA A 40 -15.41 23.39 9.99
CA ALA A 40 -15.20 23.73 11.40
C ALA A 40 -15.15 22.50 12.31
N ARG A 41 -16.06 21.54 12.11
CA ARG A 41 -16.11 20.30 12.90
C ARG A 41 -14.92 19.39 12.60
N GLU A 42 -14.65 19.16 11.32
CA GLU A 42 -13.63 18.19 10.90
C GLU A 42 -12.22 18.69 11.21
N LEU A 43 -11.94 19.97 10.93
CA LEU A 43 -10.63 20.59 11.15
C LEU A 43 -10.47 21.20 12.55
N GLN A 44 -11.52 21.17 13.38
CA GLN A 44 -11.54 21.78 14.70
C GLN A 44 -11.17 23.27 14.70
N ILE A 45 -11.64 24.00 13.68
CA ILE A 45 -11.43 25.45 13.56
C ILE A 45 -12.69 26.24 13.94
N ALA A 46 -12.52 27.55 14.18
CA ALA A 46 -13.62 28.40 14.62
C ALA A 46 -14.71 28.55 13.54
N LEU A 47 -15.96 28.23 13.90
CA LEU A 47 -17.14 28.57 13.11
C LEU A 47 -17.59 29.99 13.43
N THR A 48 -17.51 30.89 12.46
CA THR A 48 -17.92 32.29 12.59
C THR A 48 -19.09 32.59 11.65
N SER A 49 -19.40 33.87 11.43
CA SER A 49 -20.39 34.28 10.43
C SER A 49 -20.02 35.60 9.76
N LYS A 50 -20.40 35.77 8.49
CA LYS A 50 -20.12 36.97 7.68
C LYS A 50 -21.41 37.57 7.12
N PRO A 51 -21.61 38.89 7.18
CA PRO A 51 -22.76 39.54 6.55
C PRO A 51 -22.62 39.51 5.02
N MET A 52 -23.62 38.98 4.31
CA MET A 52 -23.63 38.82 2.84
C MET A 52 -24.88 39.44 2.19
N GLY A 53 -25.38 40.53 2.78
CA GLY A 53 -26.53 41.29 2.28
C GLY A 53 -27.30 41.96 3.41
N LYS A 54 -28.34 42.73 3.08
CA LYS A 54 -29.26 43.31 4.09
C LYS A 54 -29.98 42.16 4.82
N ASN A 55 -29.76 42.05 6.13
CA ASN A 55 -30.32 41.04 7.04
C ASN A 55 -29.92 39.57 6.75
N LEU A 56 -28.80 39.33 6.04
CA LEU A 56 -28.31 37.98 5.79
C LEU A 56 -26.90 37.81 6.38
N ARG A 57 -26.79 37.00 7.44
CA ARG A 57 -25.51 36.49 7.95
C ARG A 57 -25.41 35.00 7.62
N VAL A 58 -24.25 34.60 7.12
CA VAL A 58 -23.97 33.21 6.75
C VAL A 58 -22.84 32.62 7.59
N PRO A 59 -22.93 31.33 7.98
CA PRO A 59 -21.83 30.62 8.61
C PRO A 59 -20.57 30.67 7.75
N LEU A 60 -19.41 30.80 8.40
CA LEU A 60 -18.11 30.87 7.75
C LEU A 60 -17.05 30.12 8.58
N ALA A 61 -16.22 29.34 7.90
CA ALA A 61 -14.98 28.80 8.42
C ALA A 61 -13.89 29.00 7.36
N GLY A 62 -12.67 29.31 7.76
CA GLY A 62 -11.60 29.57 6.81
C GLY A 62 -10.22 29.27 7.36
N ILE A 63 -9.29 29.04 6.44
CA ILE A 63 -7.89 28.70 6.74
C ILE A 63 -6.94 29.61 5.94
N PRO A 64 -5.72 29.88 6.45
CA PRO A 64 -4.69 30.57 5.70
C PRO A 64 -4.28 29.78 4.45
N TYR A 65 -4.03 30.47 3.33
CA TYR A 65 -3.72 29.82 2.06
C TYR A 65 -2.46 28.94 2.11
N GLN A 66 -1.48 29.29 2.96
CA GLN A 66 -0.23 28.54 3.11
C GLN A 66 -0.44 27.15 3.71
N THR A 67 -1.57 26.93 4.39
CA THR A 67 -1.88 25.67 5.08
C THR A 67 -2.90 24.82 4.32
N LEU A 68 -3.22 25.19 3.07
CA LEU A 68 -4.24 24.54 2.26
C LEU A 68 -4.05 23.02 2.20
N ASP A 69 -2.87 22.57 1.76
CA ASP A 69 -2.61 21.16 1.49
C ASP A 69 -2.82 20.26 2.71
N GLN A 70 -2.38 20.70 3.89
CA GLN A 70 -2.53 19.95 5.15
C GLN A 70 -4.01 19.74 5.52
N HIS A 71 -4.82 20.79 5.40
CA HIS A 71 -6.24 20.72 5.74
C HIS A 71 -7.03 19.93 4.68
N VAL A 72 -6.68 20.07 3.41
CA VAL A 72 -7.24 19.26 2.32
C VAL A 72 -6.96 17.79 2.55
N ALA A 73 -5.73 17.41 2.93
CA ALA A 73 -5.37 16.03 3.26
C ALA A 73 -6.27 15.45 4.35
N THR A 74 -6.53 16.24 5.39
CA THR A 74 -7.36 15.83 6.53
C THR A 74 -8.81 15.60 6.12
N LEU A 75 -9.38 16.49 5.31
CA LEU A 75 -10.75 16.35 4.81
C LEU A 75 -10.88 15.14 3.88
N VAL A 76 -9.93 14.96 2.96
CA VAL A 76 -9.91 13.84 2.02
C VAL A 76 -9.74 12.51 2.74
N GLY A 77 -8.87 12.44 3.75
CA GLY A 77 -8.72 11.25 4.60
C GLY A 77 -9.98 10.88 5.40
N ARG A 78 -10.92 11.82 5.58
CA ARG A 78 -12.25 11.58 6.17
C ARG A 78 -13.34 11.31 5.13
N GLY A 79 -12.97 11.14 3.86
CA GLY A 79 -13.88 10.80 2.77
C GLY A 79 -14.54 12.00 2.07
N TYR A 80 -14.10 13.23 2.34
CA TYR A 80 -14.63 14.43 1.67
C TYR A 80 -13.88 14.74 0.37
N ARG A 81 -14.58 15.37 -0.57
CA ARG A 81 -13.98 15.97 -1.77
C ARG A 81 -13.84 17.48 -1.55
N VAL A 82 -12.76 18.08 -2.03
CA VAL A 82 -12.52 19.53 -1.85
C VAL A 82 -12.28 20.21 -3.19
N ALA A 83 -13.13 21.15 -3.56
CA ALA A 83 -12.96 22.01 -4.73
C ALA A 83 -12.16 23.26 -4.34
N ILE A 84 -11.02 23.49 -4.98
CA ILE A 84 -10.15 24.64 -4.75
C ILE A 84 -10.48 25.70 -5.79
N CYS A 85 -10.98 26.84 -5.33
CA CYS A 85 -11.37 27.97 -6.16
C CYS A 85 -10.36 29.11 -5.99
N GLU A 86 -9.73 29.49 -7.10
CA GLU A 86 -8.66 30.51 -7.15
C GLU A 86 -9.15 31.82 -7.77
N GLN A 87 -8.39 32.88 -7.51
CA GLN A 87 -8.55 34.16 -8.20
C GLN A 87 -7.81 34.10 -9.54
N LEU A 88 -8.54 34.28 -10.64
CA LEU A 88 -7.98 34.15 -12.00
C LEU A 88 -7.22 35.38 -12.48
N ALA A 89 -7.29 36.48 -11.73
CA ALA A 89 -6.62 37.73 -12.05
C ALA A 89 -6.20 38.44 -10.76
N ASP A 90 -5.19 39.29 -10.87
CA ASP A 90 -4.76 40.15 -9.78
C ASP A 90 -5.90 41.11 -9.39
N PRO A 91 -6.29 41.17 -8.09
CA PRO A 91 -7.23 42.17 -7.60
C PRO A 91 -6.90 43.61 -8.02
N ALA A 92 -5.62 43.96 -8.17
CA ALA A 92 -5.19 45.30 -8.59
C ALA A 92 -5.47 45.59 -10.07
N SER A 93 -5.55 44.56 -10.93
CA SER A 93 -5.75 44.72 -12.37
C SER A 93 -7.22 44.70 -12.79
N VAL A 94 -8.15 44.41 -11.89
CA VAL A 94 -9.59 44.25 -12.21
C VAL A 94 -10.44 45.30 -11.52
N LYS A 95 -11.19 46.09 -12.30
CA LYS A 95 -12.25 46.96 -11.77
C LYS A 95 -13.49 46.12 -11.44
N GLY A 96 -13.74 45.86 -10.15
CA GLY A 96 -14.96 45.18 -9.69
C GLY A 96 -14.66 43.83 -9.02
N LEU A 97 -15.56 42.85 -9.19
CA LEU A 97 -15.40 41.53 -8.61
C LEU A 97 -14.37 40.72 -9.41
N VAL A 98 -13.31 40.28 -8.75
CA VAL A 98 -12.28 39.42 -9.36
C VAL A 98 -12.92 38.12 -9.85
N PRO A 99 -12.68 37.70 -11.11
CA PRO A 99 -13.15 36.42 -11.61
C PRO A 99 -12.50 35.28 -10.84
N ARG A 100 -13.29 34.26 -10.55
CA ARG A 100 -12.86 33.08 -9.80
C ARG A 100 -13.41 31.83 -10.44
N ASP A 101 -12.60 30.78 -10.45
CA ASP A 101 -13.05 29.47 -10.89
C ASP A 101 -12.35 28.36 -10.11
N VAL A 102 -12.97 27.17 -10.14
CA VAL A 102 -12.37 25.97 -9.56
C VAL A 102 -11.24 25.49 -10.45
N VAL A 103 -10.01 25.53 -9.93
CA VAL A 103 -8.81 25.08 -10.67
C VAL A 103 -8.55 23.60 -10.49
N ARG A 104 -9.07 23.02 -9.40
CA ARG A 104 -8.86 21.61 -9.04
C ARG A 104 -9.93 21.12 -8.07
N VAL A 105 -10.34 19.87 -8.22
CA VAL A 105 -11.11 19.11 -7.23
C VAL A 105 -10.22 18.00 -6.69
N VAL A 106 -9.90 18.08 -5.41
CA VAL A 106 -9.06 17.09 -4.72
C VAL A 106 -9.92 15.99 -4.14
N THR A 107 -9.53 14.75 -4.42
CA THR A 107 -10.21 13.51 -4.03
C THR A 107 -9.17 12.50 -3.52
N ALA A 108 -9.61 11.38 -2.95
CA ALA A 108 -8.70 10.38 -2.39
C ALA A 108 -7.70 9.84 -3.42
N GLY A 109 -8.14 9.58 -4.66
CA GLY A 109 -7.28 9.10 -5.75
C GLY A 109 -6.47 10.19 -6.45
N THR A 110 -6.67 11.47 -6.14
CA THR A 110 -6.02 12.61 -6.85
C THR A 110 -5.16 13.48 -5.94
N LEU A 111 -4.83 13.00 -4.72
CA LEU A 111 -3.87 13.66 -3.83
C LEU A 111 -2.48 13.73 -4.48
N THR A 112 -1.86 14.92 -4.44
CA THR A 112 -0.49 15.13 -4.95
C THR A 112 0.45 15.79 -3.95
N SER A 113 -0.07 16.26 -2.81
CA SER A 113 0.78 16.85 -1.77
C SER A 113 1.56 15.76 -1.07
N GLU A 114 2.87 15.93 -0.95
CA GLU A 114 3.75 14.97 -0.28
C GLU A 114 3.36 14.75 1.19
N ALA A 115 2.87 15.79 1.87
CA ALA A 115 2.42 15.70 3.26
C ALA A 115 1.19 14.80 3.43
N SER A 116 0.44 14.55 2.36
CA SER A 116 -0.80 13.76 2.34
C SER A 116 -0.60 12.32 1.90
N LEU A 117 0.58 12.00 1.35
CA LEU A 117 0.85 10.73 0.70
C LEU A 117 1.80 9.89 1.54
N ALA A 118 1.50 8.60 1.67
CA ALA A 118 2.48 7.65 2.17
C ALA A 118 3.71 7.65 1.24
N PRO A 119 4.94 7.76 1.75
CA PRO A 119 6.13 7.78 0.91
C PRO A 119 6.39 6.42 0.24
N ASP A 120 6.13 5.32 0.94
CA ASP A 120 6.43 3.95 0.55
C ASP A 120 5.25 3.20 -0.12
N ALA A 121 4.14 3.89 -0.37
CA ALA A 121 2.96 3.33 -1.03
C ALA A 121 2.47 4.19 -2.21
N PRO A 122 1.95 3.57 -3.27
CA PRO A 122 1.29 4.27 -4.36
C PRO A 122 -0.08 4.82 -3.91
N ASN A 123 -0.58 5.85 -4.61
CA ASN A 123 -1.92 6.39 -4.40
C ASN A 123 -2.74 6.24 -5.68
N TYR A 124 -3.38 5.10 -5.83
CA TYR A 124 -4.05 4.72 -7.08
C TYR A 124 -5.47 5.27 -7.18
N LEU A 125 -5.78 5.89 -8.31
CA LEU A 125 -7.13 6.09 -8.83
C LEU A 125 -7.43 4.95 -9.80
N ALA A 126 -8.54 4.25 -9.62
CA ALA A 126 -8.95 3.16 -10.50
C ALA A 126 -10.30 3.44 -11.17
N ALA A 127 -10.47 2.94 -12.40
CA ALA A 127 -11.75 2.81 -13.06
C ALA A 127 -11.99 1.34 -13.42
N PHE A 128 -13.23 0.89 -13.23
CA PHE A 128 -13.67 -0.46 -13.55
C PHE A 128 -14.94 -0.42 -14.38
N VAL A 129 -14.96 -1.22 -15.46
CA VAL A 129 -16.10 -1.33 -16.37
C VAL A 129 -16.44 -2.79 -16.60
N ARG A 130 -17.73 -3.09 -16.72
CA ARG A 130 -18.24 -4.45 -17.05
C ARG A 130 -18.70 -4.59 -18.49
N GLN A 131 -19.10 -3.49 -19.13
CA GLN A 131 -19.64 -3.47 -20.48
C GLN A 131 -18.89 -2.44 -21.34
N PRO A 132 -18.68 -2.68 -22.64
CA PRO A 132 -19.08 -3.89 -23.39
C PRO A 132 -18.21 -5.12 -23.06
N ALA A 133 -17.05 -4.91 -22.44
CA ALA A 133 -16.16 -5.95 -21.95
C ALA A 133 -15.67 -5.60 -20.54
N LEU A 134 -15.22 -6.62 -19.80
CA LEU A 134 -14.66 -6.45 -18.47
C LEU A 134 -13.25 -5.87 -18.55
N GLY A 135 -12.98 -4.80 -17.80
CA GLY A 135 -11.63 -4.24 -17.75
C GLY A 135 -11.46 -3.18 -16.67
N ALA A 136 -10.20 -2.85 -16.39
CA ALA A 136 -9.83 -1.83 -15.45
C ALA A 136 -8.66 -0.99 -15.95
N ALA A 137 -8.63 0.27 -15.50
CA ALA A 137 -7.49 1.16 -15.64
C ALA A 137 -7.15 1.72 -14.27
N VAL A 138 -5.88 1.69 -13.90
CA VAL A 138 -5.39 2.17 -12.61
C VAL A 138 -4.27 3.16 -12.86
N ALA A 139 -4.35 4.35 -12.30
CA ALA A 139 -3.35 5.39 -12.46
C ALA A 139 -2.84 5.89 -11.10
N ASP A 140 -1.54 6.09 -10.99
CA ASP A 140 -0.96 6.92 -9.93
C ASP A 140 -0.67 8.31 -10.51
N VAL A 141 -1.53 9.27 -10.15
CA VAL A 141 -1.48 10.65 -10.63
C VAL A 141 -0.17 11.36 -10.26
N THR A 142 0.51 10.88 -9.21
CA THR A 142 1.72 11.50 -8.69
C THR A 142 2.97 11.05 -9.43
N THR A 143 2.95 9.85 -10.01
CA THR A 143 4.09 9.25 -10.72
C THR A 143 3.88 9.10 -12.22
N GLY A 144 2.65 9.27 -12.72
CA GLY A 144 2.33 9.14 -14.14
C GLY A 144 2.26 7.69 -14.63
N ASP A 145 2.24 6.72 -13.72
CA ASP A 145 2.09 5.30 -14.00
C ASP A 145 0.62 4.95 -14.27
N VAL A 146 0.38 4.17 -15.32
CA VAL A 146 -0.93 3.70 -15.75
C VAL A 146 -0.86 2.20 -16.00
N GLN A 147 -1.69 1.43 -15.31
CA GLN A 147 -1.82 -0.02 -15.46
C GLN A 147 -3.17 -0.33 -16.11
N LEU A 148 -3.13 -1.17 -17.15
CA LEU A 148 -4.30 -1.52 -17.95
C LEU A 148 -4.54 -3.03 -17.82
N ILE A 149 -5.74 -3.41 -17.41
CA ILE A 149 -6.09 -4.81 -17.13
C ILE A 149 -7.34 -5.17 -17.92
N GLU A 150 -7.25 -6.22 -18.74
CA GLU A 150 -8.39 -6.73 -19.52
C GLU A 150 -8.95 -8.01 -18.89
N GLY A 151 -10.27 -8.18 -19.00
CA GLY A 151 -10.94 -9.45 -18.76
C GLY A 151 -11.12 -9.83 -17.30
N VAL A 152 -11.27 -11.14 -17.07
CA VAL A 152 -11.69 -11.74 -15.79
C VAL A 152 -10.73 -11.51 -14.63
N HIS A 153 -9.51 -11.07 -14.89
CA HIS A 153 -8.50 -10.79 -13.86
C HIS A 153 -8.67 -9.41 -13.22
N ALA A 154 -9.36 -8.46 -13.87
CA ALA A 154 -9.50 -7.09 -13.38
C ALA A 154 -10.02 -6.97 -11.93
N PRO A 155 -11.08 -7.69 -11.50
CA PRO A 155 -11.53 -7.66 -10.10
C PRO A 155 -10.45 -8.04 -9.08
N LEU A 156 -9.70 -9.12 -9.35
CA LEU A 156 -8.66 -9.62 -8.46
C LEU A 156 -7.50 -8.64 -8.37
N GLU A 157 -7.09 -8.10 -9.51
CA GLU A 157 -6.02 -7.10 -9.61
C GLU A 157 -6.38 -5.82 -8.84
N LEU A 158 -7.62 -5.35 -8.96
CA LEU A 158 -8.11 -4.17 -8.23
C LEU A 158 -8.15 -4.39 -6.72
N ALA A 159 -8.66 -5.54 -6.26
CA ALA A 159 -8.68 -5.87 -4.84
C ALA A 159 -7.26 -5.88 -4.25
N ARG A 160 -6.28 -6.41 -5.00
CA ARG A 160 -4.88 -6.44 -4.58
C ARG A 160 -4.19 -5.07 -4.62
N LEU A 161 -4.50 -4.25 -5.62
CA LEU A 161 -3.95 -2.90 -5.75
C LEU A 161 -4.50 -1.93 -4.70
N ALA A 162 -5.65 -2.24 -4.10
CA ALA A 162 -6.30 -1.45 -3.06
C ALA A 162 -6.34 0.05 -3.42
N PRO A 163 -7.06 0.42 -4.50
CA PRO A 163 -7.08 1.80 -4.96
C PRO A 163 -7.64 2.75 -3.89
N ALA A 164 -7.11 3.96 -3.84
CA ALA A 164 -7.57 5.00 -2.92
C ALA A 164 -8.95 5.55 -3.33
N GLU A 165 -9.33 5.38 -4.60
CA GLU A 165 -10.64 5.76 -5.14
C GLU A 165 -10.98 4.89 -6.35
N LEU A 166 -12.24 4.44 -6.44
CA LEU A 166 -12.75 3.60 -7.53
C LEU A 166 -13.88 4.28 -8.29
N LEU A 167 -13.76 4.33 -9.62
CA LEU A 167 -14.78 4.80 -10.55
C LEU A 167 -15.51 3.61 -11.17
N VAL A 168 -16.84 3.64 -11.18
CA VAL A 168 -17.71 2.60 -11.77
C VAL A 168 -18.87 3.25 -12.53
N GLU A 169 -19.50 2.51 -13.44
CA GLU A 169 -20.70 2.99 -14.16
C GLU A 169 -22.00 2.75 -13.38
N ASP A 170 -22.04 1.69 -12.56
CA ASP A 170 -23.12 1.40 -11.60
C ASP A 170 -22.52 1.05 -10.22
N ALA A 171 -23.18 1.45 -9.14
CA ALA A 171 -22.78 1.06 -7.78
C ALA A 171 -22.82 -0.47 -7.57
N ALA A 172 -23.64 -1.19 -8.34
CA ALA A 172 -23.67 -2.65 -8.35
C ALA A 172 -22.45 -3.29 -9.03
N ASP A 173 -21.65 -2.52 -9.78
CA ASP A 173 -20.49 -3.03 -10.50
C ASP A 173 -19.24 -3.16 -9.63
N VAL A 174 -19.28 -2.69 -8.38
CA VAL A 174 -18.12 -2.72 -7.48
C VAL A 174 -17.56 -4.14 -7.36
N PRO A 175 -16.28 -4.37 -7.69
CA PRO A 175 -15.68 -5.68 -7.56
C PRO A 175 -15.66 -6.15 -6.09
N PRO A 176 -15.96 -7.43 -5.82
CA PRO A 176 -15.83 -7.99 -4.48
C PRO A 176 -14.40 -7.83 -3.94
N GLY A 177 -14.28 -7.44 -2.66
CA GLY A 177 -12.99 -7.29 -2.00
C GLY A 177 -12.30 -5.93 -2.21
N VAL A 178 -12.87 -5.01 -2.99
CA VAL A 178 -12.35 -3.64 -3.12
C VAL A 178 -12.98 -2.74 -2.06
N ALA A 179 -12.21 -2.35 -1.06
CA ALA A 179 -12.61 -1.41 -0.01
C ALA A 179 -12.07 0.00 -0.31
N ALA A 180 -12.75 0.73 -1.19
CA ALA A 180 -12.39 2.10 -1.58
C ALA A 180 -13.64 2.99 -1.65
N PRO A 181 -13.51 4.32 -1.46
CA PRO A 181 -14.55 5.27 -1.85
C PRO A 181 -14.93 5.06 -3.33
N VAL A 182 -16.22 4.77 -3.58
CA VAL A 182 -16.75 4.48 -4.92
C VAL A 182 -17.44 5.72 -5.48
N ARG A 183 -17.16 6.05 -6.74
CA ARG A 183 -17.87 7.08 -7.49
C ARG A 183 -18.53 6.50 -8.73
N VAL A 184 -19.85 6.62 -8.78
CA VAL A 184 -20.64 6.30 -9.96
C VAL A 184 -20.46 7.41 -11.00
N ARG A 185 -20.12 7.02 -12.24
CA ARG A 185 -19.89 7.88 -13.39
C ARG A 185 -20.87 7.54 -14.51
N PRO A 186 -21.34 8.54 -15.28
CA PRO A 186 -22.17 8.24 -16.45
C PRO A 186 -21.42 7.33 -17.43
N PRO A 187 -22.09 6.33 -18.02
CA PRO A 187 -21.44 5.45 -18.97
C PRO A 187 -21.02 6.21 -20.22
N LEU A 188 -19.80 5.96 -20.69
CA LEU A 188 -19.31 6.53 -21.94
C LEU A 188 -19.71 5.62 -23.11
N SER A 189 -20.20 6.21 -24.20
CA SER A 189 -20.35 5.50 -25.48
C SER A 189 -18.98 5.17 -26.06
N GLU A 190 -18.90 4.18 -26.94
CA GLU A 190 -17.63 3.80 -27.60
C GLU A 190 -17.00 4.99 -28.33
N LEU A 191 -17.79 5.76 -29.08
CA LEU A 191 -17.31 6.96 -29.77
C LEU A 191 -16.80 8.03 -28.79
N ALA A 192 -17.47 8.22 -27.65
CA ALA A 192 -17.02 9.18 -26.64
C ALA A 192 -15.73 8.71 -25.95
N ALA A 193 -15.59 7.40 -25.71
CA ALA A 193 -14.38 6.81 -25.16
C ALA A 193 -13.19 6.95 -26.14
N GLU A 194 -13.41 6.71 -27.43
CA GLU A 194 -12.38 6.92 -28.46
C GLU A 194 -11.95 8.37 -28.54
N ALA A 195 -12.89 9.32 -28.58
CA ALA A 195 -12.60 10.75 -28.60
C ALA A 195 -11.84 11.22 -27.34
N GLU A 196 -12.18 10.68 -26.17
CA GLU A 196 -11.50 11.00 -24.92
C GLU A 196 -10.02 10.56 -24.96
N LEU A 197 -9.75 9.41 -25.58
CA LEU A 197 -8.42 8.82 -25.65
C LEU A 197 -7.56 9.35 -26.80
N GLU A 198 -8.14 9.97 -27.83
CA GLU A 198 -7.44 10.40 -29.04
C GLU A 198 -6.18 11.22 -28.72
N HIS A 199 -6.30 12.23 -27.85
CA HIS A 199 -5.17 13.06 -27.44
C HIS A 199 -4.15 12.31 -26.57
N LEU A 200 -4.61 11.41 -25.70
CA LEU A 200 -3.73 10.66 -24.80
C LEU A 200 -2.91 9.61 -25.56
N LEU A 201 -3.50 9.03 -26.62
CA LEU A 201 -2.91 7.97 -27.44
C LEU A 201 -2.27 8.49 -28.73
N ALA A 202 -2.26 9.80 -28.96
CA ALA A 202 -1.64 10.42 -30.14
C ALA A 202 -0.15 10.11 -30.28
N LEU A 203 0.54 9.75 -29.18
CA LEU A 203 1.93 9.33 -29.20
C LEU A 203 2.07 7.91 -29.79
N PRO A 204 3.00 7.71 -30.76
CA PRO A 204 3.23 6.41 -31.38
C PRO A 204 3.45 5.29 -30.36
N GLY A 205 2.84 4.13 -30.61
CA GLY A 205 2.99 2.93 -29.78
C GLY A 205 2.04 2.84 -28.58
N ARG A 206 1.43 3.93 -28.10
CA ARG A 206 0.52 3.87 -26.94
C ARG A 206 -0.75 3.07 -27.20
N LYS A 207 -1.31 3.16 -28.41
CA LYS A 207 -2.49 2.37 -28.79
C LYS A 207 -2.23 0.86 -28.74
N ALA A 208 -1.00 0.43 -29.02
CA ALA A 208 -0.60 -0.98 -28.94
C ALA A 208 -0.46 -1.50 -27.50
N LEU A 209 -0.37 -0.61 -26.51
CA LEU A 209 -0.29 -0.96 -25.08
C LEU A 209 -1.67 -1.19 -24.45
N ILE A 210 -2.76 -0.92 -25.18
CA ILE A 210 -4.11 -1.16 -24.71
C ILE A 210 -4.48 -2.63 -25.00
N PRO A 211 -4.67 -3.45 -23.96
CA PRO A 211 -4.84 -4.90 -24.14
C PRO A 211 -6.19 -5.29 -24.76
N GLY A 212 -7.22 -4.46 -24.61
CA GLY A 212 -8.56 -4.74 -25.13
C GLY A 212 -9.58 -3.63 -24.89
N PRO A 213 -10.83 -3.82 -25.35
CA PRO A 213 -11.88 -2.80 -25.29
C PRO A 213 -12.33 -2.47 -23.85
N GLY A 214 -12.28 -3.43 -22.92
CA GLY A 214 -12.63 -3.19 -21.52
C GLY A 214 -11.65 -2.21 -20.86
N ALA A 215 -10.35 -2.47 -21.00
CA ALA A 215 -9.28 -1.62 -20.51
C ALA A 215 -9.27 -0.25 -21.20
N ALA A 216 -9.57 -0.20 -22.51
CA ALA A 216 -9.72 1.05 -23.25
C ALA A 216 -10.82 1.93 -22.64
N LYS A 217 -12.02 1.36 -22.45
CA LYS A 217 -13.15 2.10 -21.89
C LYS A 217 -12.90 2.52 -20.43
N ALA A 218 -12.31 1.65 -19.61
CA ALA A 218 -11.93 2.00 -18.25
C ALA A 218 -10.93 3.17 -18.23
N LEU A 219 -9.94 3.16 -19.13
CA LEU A 219 -8.99 4.27 -19.26
C LEU A 219 -9.73 5.55 -19.65
N ALA A 220 -10.67 5.50 -20.61
CA ALA A 220 -11.45 6.68 -21.00
C ALA A 220 -12.25 7.26 -19.82
N VAL A 221 -12.90 6.41 -19.01
CA VAL A 221 -13.62 6.84 -17.79
C VAL A 221 -12.68 7.53 -16.80
N LEU A 222 -11.50 6.95 -16.57
CA LEU A 222 -10.47 7.53 -15.70
C LEU A 222 -9.98 8.88 -16.23
N THR A 223 -9.72 8.97 -17.53
CA THR A 223 -9.20 10.16 -18.22
C THR A 223 -10.23 11.30 -18.19
N ALA A 224 -11.50 10.99 -18.47
CA ALA A 224 -12.60 11.94 -18.37
C ALA A 224 -12.76 12.48 -16.94
N TYR A 225 -12.64 11.61 -15.93
CA TYR A 225 -12.69 12.04 -14.53
C TYR A 225 -11.52 12.96 -14.16
N LEU A 226 -10.30 12.64 -14.60
CA LEU A 226 -9.14 13.51 -14.42
C LEU A 226 -9.29 14.83 -15.18
N ARG A 227 -9.89 14.84 -16.36
CA ARG A 227 -10.16 16.07 -17.12
C ARG A 227 -11.12 17.00 -16.37
N GLU A 228 -12.09 16.45 -15.64
CA GLU A 228 -13.03 17.22 -14.81
C GLU A 228 -12.43 17.69 -13.48
N THR A 229 -11.55 16.89 -12.88
CA THR A 229 -11.08 17.11 -11.49
C THR A 229 -9.68 17.72 -11.41
N TYR A 230 -8.77 17.27 -12.27
CA TYR A 230 -7.38 17.74 -12.32
C TYR A 230 -6.78 17.63 -13.73
N PRO A 231 -7.24 18.42 -14.72
CA PRO A 231 -6.81 18.28 -16.11
C PRO A 231 -5.29 18.30 -16.35
N PRO A 232 -4.46 19.10 -15.64
CA PRO A 232 -3.01 19.06 -15.80
C PRO A 232 -2.37 17.69 -15.54
N ALA A 233 -2.98 16.82 -14.70
CA ALA A 233 -2.48 15.47 -14.44
C ALA A 233 -2.41 14.59 -15.70
N LEU A 234 -3.26 14.85 -16.70
CA LEU A 234 -3.29 14.07 -17.92
C LEU A 234 -1.96 14.09 -18.68
N ALA A 235 -1.25 15.23 -18.64
CA ALA A 235 0.06 15.36 -19.26
C ALA A 235 1.16 14.57 -18.52
N ALA A 236 0.96 14.31 -17.22
CA ALA A 236 1.88 13.50 -16.43
C ALA A 236 1.75 11.99 -16.72
N LEU A 237 0.61 11.54 -17.27
CA LEU A 237 0.40 10.12 -17.61
C LEU A 237 1.25 9.70 -18.81
N GLN A 238 2.35 9.01 -18.54
CA GLN A 238 3.35 8.67 -19.57
C GLN A 238 3.66 7.18 -19.66
N ARG A 239 3.51 6.43 -18.57
CA ARG A 239 3.92 5.02 -18.48
C ARG A 239 2.71 4.10 -18.50
N PHE A 240 2.33 3.64 -19.68
CA PHE A 240 1.23 2.69 -19.87
C PHE A 240 1.78 1.26 -19.82
N ARG A 241 1.23 0.44 -18.92
CA ARG A 241 1.63 -0.95 -18.69
C ARG A 241 0.42 -1.88 -18.81
N PRO A 242 0.30 -2.68 -19.88
CA PRO A 242 -0.67 -3.76 -19.88
C PRO A 242 -0.28 -4.81 -18.84
N ILE A 243 -1.24 -5.25 -18.05
CA ILE A 243 -1.07 -6.33 -17.08
C ILE A 243 -1.63 -7.60 -17.69
N GLU A 244 -0.73 -8.49 -18.11
CA GLU A 244 -1.09 -9.77 -18.71
C GLU A 244 -1.39 -10.82 -17.62
N GLY A 245 -2.55 -11.47 -17.74
CA GLY A 245 -2.93 -12.57 -16.86
C GLY A 245 -1.95 -13.74 -16.96
N GLY A 246 -1.50 -14.26 -15.81
CA GLY A 246 -0.65 -15.45 -15.73
C GLY A 246 0.87 -15.20 -15.78
N SER A 247 1.31 -13.97 -16.07
CA SER A 247 2.73 -13.55 -16.04
C SER A 247 3.31 -13.41 -14.62
N THR A 248 2.45 -13.38 -13.61
CA THR A 248 2.80 -13.17 -12.20
C THR A 248 2.27 -14.29 -11.32
N LEU A 249 2.89 -14.45 -10.15
CA LEU A 249 2.39 -15.30 -9.08
C LEU A 249 1.11 -14.68 -8.54
N LEU A 250 -0.01 -15.39 -8.64
CA LEU A 250 -1.27 -14.88 -8.15
C LEU A 250 -1.35 -15.08 -6.64
N LEU A 251 -1.45 -13.96 -5.94
CA LEU A 251 -1.64 -13.86 -4.50
C LEU A 251 -2.93 -13.07 -4.29
N ASP A 252 -3.88 -13.66 -3.56
CA ASP A 252 -5.04 -12.91 -3.09
C ASP A 252 -4.66 -12.07 -1.86
N ASP A 253 -5.47 -11.04 -1.62
CA ASP A 253 -5.29 -10.10 -0.51
C ASP A 253 -5.35 -10.82 0.87
N ARG A 254 -6.09 -11.93 0.96
CA ARG A 254 -6.10 -12.81 2.13
C ARG A 254 -4.76 -13.50 2.34
N THR A 255 -4.13 -14.04 1.30
CA THR A 255 -2.81 -14.66 1.39
C THR A 255 -1.74 -13.65 1.80
N LEU A 256 -1.79 -12.43 1.26
CA LEU A 256 -0.88 -11.36 1.68
C LEU A 256 -1.03 -11.02 3.17
N ARG A 257 -2.26 -11.01 3.71
CA ARG A 257 -2.52 -10.84 5.15
C ARG A 257 -2.11 -12.04 5.98
N ASN A 258 -2.45 -13.27 5.58
CA ASN A 258 -2.15 -14.50 6.32
C ASN A 258 -0.64 -14.74 6.47
N LEU A 259 0.14 -14.29 5.49
CA LEU A 259 1.60 -14.35 5.49
C LEU A 259 2.25 -13.09 6.11
N ASP A 260 1.47 -12.12 6.59
CA ASP A 260 1.95 -10.85 7.14
C ASP A 260 2.97 -10.16 6.17
N VAL A 261 2.66 -10.13 4.87
CA VAL A 261 3.57 -9.60 3.83
C VAL A 261 3.76 -8.10 3.98
N PHE A 262 2.67 -7.37 4.21
CA PHE A 262 2.66 -5.93 4.43
C PHE A 262 2.17 -5.60 5.85
N PRO A 263 2.60 -4.47 6.43
CA PRO A 263 2.15 -4.06 7.76
C PRO A 263 0.64 -3.81 7.77
N ALA A 264 -0.05 -4.25 8.83
CA ALA A 264 -1.48 -4.09 9.02
C ALA A 264 -1.81 -3.68 10.46
N GLY A 265 -2.66 -2.64 10.62
CA GLY A 265 -3.06 -2.12 11.93
C GLY A 265 -1.88 -1.64 12.78
N GLU A 266 -1.87 -2.00 14.06
CA GLU A 266 -0.78 -1.67 15.00
C GLU A 266 0.45 -2.59 14.86
N ARG A 267 0.36 -3.68 14.09
CA ARG A 267 1.47 -4.63 13.91
C ARG A 267 2.48 -4.07 12.91
N ARG A 268 3.65 -3.68 13.44
CA ARG A 268 4.78 -3.17 12.63
C ARG A 268 5.61 -4.27 11.96
N ALA A 269 5.61 -5.49 12.49
CA ALA A 269 6.39 -6.60 11.93
C ALA A 269 5.70 -7.19 10.70
N SER A 270 6.41 -7.24 9.57
CA SER A 270 5.94 -7.79 8.29
C SER A 270 7.12 -8.20 7.42
N LEU A 271 6.89 -8.99 6.36
CA LEU A 271 7.95 -9.34 5.40
C LEU A 271 8.53 -8.07 4.76
N PHE A 272 7.68 -7.14 4.34
CA PHE A 272 8.10 -5.86 3.76
C PHE A 272 9.01 -5.10 4.73
N ALA A 273 8.67 -5.01 6.02
CA ALA A 273 9.51 -4.33 7.00
C ALA A 273 10.89 -4.98 7.18
N VAL A 274 11.01 -6.30 7.00
CA VAL A 274 12.29 -7.03 7.09
C VAL A 274 13.15 -6.83 5.85
N LEU A 275 12.54 -6.82 4.66
CA LEU A 275 13.26 -6.71 3.39
C LEU A 275 13.52 -5.26 2.97
N ASN A 276 12.72 -4.31 3.46
CA ASN A 276 12.80 -2.91 3.06
C ASN A 276 13.98 -2.20 3.71
N ALA A 277 15.16 -2.39 3.11
CA ALA A 277 16.37 -1.61 3.38
C ALA A 277 16.63 -0.58 2.28
N THR A 278 15.62 -0.16 1.51
CA THR A 278 15.78 0.81 0.42
C THR A 278 16.10 2.19 0.97
N LYS A 279 16.78 3.02 0.17
CA LYS A 279 17.15 4.38 0.55
C LYS A 279 16.21 5.43 -0.01
N THR A 280 15.44 5.09 -1.04
CA THR A 280 14.51 5.99 -1.72
C THR A 280 13.06 5.51 -1.56
N ALA A 281 12.13 6.46 -1.60
CA ALA A 281 10.69 6.19 -1.57
C ALA A 281 10.23 5.39 -2.81
N MET A 282 10.80 5.69 -3.98
CA MET A 282 10.54 4.95 -5.22
C MET A 282 11.05 3.50 -5.17
N GLY A 283 12.21 3.25 -4.55
CA GLY A 283 12.70 1.90 -4.28
C GLY A 283 11.77 1.12 -3.35
N ALA A 284 11.28 1.76 -2.29
CA ALA A 284 10.32 1.13 -1.36
C ALA A 284 9.02 0.73 -2.08
N ARG A 285 8.48 1.61 -2.93
CA ARG A 285 7.29 1.31 -3.75
C ARG A 285 7.55 0.18 -4.74
N ALA A 286 8.72 0.13 -5.38
CA ALA A 286 9.10 -0.94 -6.29
C ALA A 286 9.24 -2.30 -5.56
N LEU A 287 9.85 -2.32 -4.37
CA LEU A 287 9.90 -3.54 -3.53
C LEU A 287 8.50 -4.00 -3.15
N ARG A 288 7.63 -3.06 -2.75
CA ARG A 288 6.23 -3.35 -2.44
C ARG A 288 5.51 -3.99 -3.63
N GLU A 289 5.70 -3.44 -4.83
CA GLU A 289 5.15 -3.99 -6.06
C GLU A 289 5.68 -5.39 -6.35
N ARG A 290 6.99 -5.64 -6.18
CA ARG A 290 7.59 -6.97 -6.41
C ARG A 290 7.07 -8.05 -5.45
N LEU A 291 6.78 -7.69 -4.19
CA LEU A 291 6.19 -8.62 -3.21
C LEU A 291 4.69 -8.85 -3.46
N ALA A 292 3.97 -7.82 -3.92
CA ALA A 292 2.55 -7.94 -4.26
C ALA A 292 2.32 -8.67 -5.59
N ARG A 293 3.26 -8.55 -6.53
CA ARG A 293 3.25 -9.19 -7.86
C ARG A 293 4.60 -9.86 -8.18
N PRO A 294 4.93 -10.98 -7.54
CA PRO A 294 6.12 -11.74 -7.91
C PRO A 294 6.03 -12.20 -9.37
N THR A 295 7.16 -12.19 -10.07
CA THR A 295 7.18 -12.54 -11.51
C THR A 295 7.23 -14.05 -11.71
N ARG A 296 6.69 -14.52 -12.84
CA ARG A 296 6.88 -15.88 -13.35
C ARG A 296 7.80 -15.92 -14.58
N ASP A 297 8.24 -14.76 -15.06
CA ASP A 297 9.26 -14.67 -16.09
C ASP A 297 10.62 -15.05 -15.48
N ARG A 298 11.11 -16.22 -15.88
CA ARG A 298 12.40 -16.76 -15.43
C ARG A 298 13.57 -15.85 -15.81
N VAL A 299 13.56 -15.25 -16.99
CA VAL A 299 14.67 -14.40 -17.46
C VAL A 299 14.76 -13.15 -16.58
N LEU A 300 13.64 -12.46 -16.40
CA LEU A 300 13.57 -11.29 -15.52
C LEU A 300 13.94 -11.64 -14.06
N LEU A 301 13.57 -12.83 -13.60
CA LEU A 301 13.85 -13.28 -12.25
C LEU A 301 15.34 -13.54 -12.02
N GLU A 302 16.01 -14.20 -12.96
CA GLU A 302 17.46 -14.41 -12.91
C GLU A 302 18.22 -13.08 -13.01
N GLU A 303 17.80 -12.14 -13.87
CA GLU A 303 18.38 -10.78 -13.94
C GLU A 303 18.34 -10.06 -12.57
N ARG A 304 17.23 -10.20 -11.84
CA ARG A 304 17.08 -9.64 -10.49
C ARG A 304 18.00 -10.32 -9.49
N LEU A 305 18.07 -11.66 -9.53
CA LEU A 305 18.95 -12.42 -8.63
C LEU A 305 20.43 -12.17 -8.90
N ASP A 306 20.83 -11.97 -10.16
CA ASP A 306 22.20 -11.58 -10.53
C ASP A 306 22.57 -10.21 -9.97
N ALA A 307 21.66 -9.24 -10.03
CA ALA A 307 21.87 -7.92 -9.43
C ALA A 307 22.02 -7.99 -7.90
N VAL A 308 21.21 -8.82 -7.23
CA VAL A 308 21.34 -9.07 -5.77
C VAL A 308 22.66 -9.77 -5.45
N ALA A 309 23.05 -10.78 -6.25
CA ALA A 309 24.32 -11.49 -6.08
C ALA A 309 25.52 -10.54 -6.23
N TRP A 310 25.49 -9.64 -7.21
CA TRP A 310 26.50 -8.60 -7.38
C TRP A 310 26.58 -7.71 -6.15
N ALA A 311 25.44 -7.25 -5.61
CA ALA A 311 25.39 -6.41 -4.43
C ALA A 311 25.93 -7.12 -3.17
N VAL A 312 25.74 -8.43 -3.03
CA VAL A 312 26.33 -9.23 -1.94
C VAL A 312 27.85 -9.32 -2.10
N ALA A 313 28.34 -9.57 -3.32
CA ALA A 313 29.77 -9.75 -3.61
C ALA A 313 30.60 -8.46 -3.56
N HIS A 314 29.99 -7.29 -3.74
CA HIS A 314 30.66 -5.99 -3.85
C HIS A 314 30.22 -5.01 -2.74
N PRO A 315 30.61 -5.23 -1.47
CA PRO A 315 30.12 -4.44 -0.34
C PRO A 315 30.56 -2.96 -0.38
N LEU A 316 31.74 -2.65 -0.94
CA LEU A 316 32.23 -1.26 -1.00
C LEU A 316 31.43 -0.43 -2.02
N GLU A 317 31.22 -0.98 -3.21
CA GLU A 317 30.42 -0.40 -4.28
C GLU A 317 28.96 -0.28 -3.84
N ARG A 318 28.42 -1.32 -3.18
CA ARG A 318 27.08 -1.28 -2.58
C ARG A 318 26.92 -0.11 -1.60
N GLU A 319 27.85 0.08 -0.67
CA GLU A 319 27.76 1.18 0.31
C GLU A 319 27.89 2.56 -0.35
N ARG A 320 28.78 2.73 -1.33
CA ARG A 320 28.91 3.98 -2.10
C ARG A 320 27.63 4.31 -2.86
N ALA A 321 27.06 3.32 -3.55
CA ALA A 321 25.82 3.46 -4.30
C ALA A 321 24.63 3.78 -3.36
N ARG A 322 24.54 3.10 -2.20
CA ARG A 322 23.53 3.40 -1.16
C ARG A 322 23.69 4.78 -0.56
N ALA A 323 24.91 5.30 -0.41
CA ALA A 323 25.14 6.67 0.04
C ALA A 323 24.67 7.70 -1.00
N ALA A 324 24.87 7.44 -2.29
CA ALA A 324 24.31 8.28 -3.36
C ALA A 324 22.77 8.27 -3.34
N LEU A 325 22.15 7.10 -3.21
CA LEU A 325 20.70 6.95 -3.09
C LEU A 325 20.12 7.69 -1.87
N GLY A 326 20.82 7.69 -0.74
CA GLY A 326 20.37 8.35 0.48
C GLY A 326 20.23 9.88 0.38
N ARG A 327 20.84 10.50 -0.64
CA ARG A 327 20.69 11.94 -0.93
C ARG A 327 19.58 12.23 -1.94
N MET A 328 18.99 11.21 -2.55
CA MET A 328 18.11 11.37 -3.69
C MET A 328 16.66 11.64 -3.24
N PRO A 329 16.00 12.70 -3.75
CA PRO A 329 14.58 12.92 -3.52
C PRO A 329 13.74 11.95 -4.36
N ASP A 330 12.42 12.02 -4.19
CA ASP A 330 11.48 11.21 -4.96
C ASP A 330 11.35 11.71 -6.42
N LEU A 331 12.30 11.29 -7.27
CA LEU A 331 12.36 11.67 -8.67
C LEU A 331 11.07 11.38 -9.44
N ALA A 332 10.38 10.27 -9.12
CA ALA A 332 9.14 9.90 -9.78
C ALA A 332 8.03 10.94 -9.52
N ARG A 333 7.87 11.36 -8.26
CA ARG A 333 6.86 12.38 -7.90
C ARG A 333 7.24 13.78 -8.38
N LEU A 334 8.52 14.14 -8.35
CA LEU A 334 9.00 15.40 -8.90
C LEU A 334 8.77 15.47 -10.43
N ALA A 335 9.06 14.38 -11.16
CA ALA A 335 8.75 14.27 -12.58
C ALA A 335 7.24 14.39 -12.84
N GLY A 336 6.39 13.77 -12.00
CA GLY A 336 4.93 13.94 -12.07
C GLY A 336 4.48 15.39 -11.92
N LYS A 337 5.04 16.14 -10.95
CA LYS A 337 4.79 17.59 -10.78
C LYS A 337 5.23 18.40 -12.01
N VAL A 338 6.38 18.08 -12.59
CA VAL A 338 6.86 18.73 -13.83
C VAL A 338 5.90 18.43 -14.98
N GLY A 339 5.47 17.18 -15.16
CA GLY A 339 4.50 16.79 -16.17
C GLY A 339 3.15 17.51 -16.03
N ALA A 340 2.71 17.72 -14.79
CA ALA A 340 1.49 18.47 -14.48
C ALA A 340 1.69 20.01 -14.44
N ARG A 341 2.90 20.53 -14.73
CA ARG A 341 3.28 21.95 -14.66
C ARG A 341 2.96 22.61 -13.32
N SER A 342 3.03 21.84 -12.25
CA SER A 342 2.76 22.27 -10.88
C SER A 342 4.02 22.35 -10.02
N ALA A 343 5.19 22.04 -10.57
CA ALA A 343 6.47 22.10 -9.88
C ALA A 343 6.89 23.56 -9.59
N GLY A 344 7.24 23.85 -8.34
CA GLY A 344 7.80 25.14 -7.92
C GLY A 344 9.33 25.18 -7.99
N PRO A 345 9.96 26.33 -7.65
CA PRO A 345 11.41 26.49 -7.71
C PRO A 345 12.19 25.47 -6.86
N ARG A 346 11.69 25.16 -5.66
CA ARG A 346 12.29 24.15 -4.78
C ARG A 346 12.13 22.72 -5.31
N ASP A 347 11.02 22.42 -6.00
CA ASP A 347 10.84 21.12 -6.63
C ASP A 347 11.85 20.91 -7.75
N LEU A 348 12.07 21.94 -8.60
CA LEU A 348 13.07 21.88 -9.68
C LEU A 348 14.51 21.82 -9.13
N HIS A 349 14.78 22.54 -8.04
CA HIS A 349 16.05 22.41 -7.34
C HIS A 349 16.26 20.99 -6.79
N ALA A 350 15.25 20.40 -6.14
CA ALA A 350 15.33 19.03 -5.67
C ALA A 350 15.54 18.04 -6.84
N LEU A 351 14.83 18.24 -7.96
CA LEU A 351 15.02 17.43 -9.18
C LEU A 351 16.47 17.52 -9.68
N ARG A 352 17.05 18.72 -9.70
CA ARG A 352 18.46 18.96 -10.08
C ARG A 352 19.43 18.17 -9.21
N GLU A 353 19.28 18.26 -7.89
CA GLU A 353 20.15 17.51 -6.96
C GLU A 353 19.93 16.00 -7.08
N GLY A 354 18.70 15.55 -7.35
CA GLY A 354 18.40 14.16 -7.61
C GLY A 354 19.01 13.63 -8.91
N LEU A 355 19.03 14.42 -9.98
CA LEU A 355 19.69 14.06 -11.25
C LEU A 355 21.22 13.99 -11.09
N ARG A 356 21.82 14.89 -10.31
CA ARG A 356 23.26 14.77 -9.93
C ARG A 356 23.53 13.50 -9.15
N ALA A 357 22.70 13.19 -8.15
CA ALA A 357 22.82 11.95 -7.38
C ALA A 357 22.60 10.69 -8.26
N ALA A 358 21.80 10.77 -9.33
CA ALA A 358 21.62 9.68 -10.28
C ALA A 358 22.89 9.41 -11.11
N LEU A 359 23.61 10.46 -11.52
CA LEU A 359 24.92 10.32 -12.16
C LEU A 359 25.97 9.75 -11.20
N ASP A 360 26.01 10.26 -9.96
CA ASP A 360 26.89 9.72 -8.90
C ASP A 360 26.61 8.24 -8.63
N LEU A 361 25.33 7.83 -8.65
CA LEU A 361 24.93 6.43 -8.49
C LEU A 361 25.48 5.57 -9.63
N GLY A 362 25.37 6.03 -10.88
CA GLY A 362 25.93 5.33 -12.03
C GLY A 362 27.45 5.14 -11.92
N ALA A 363 28.16 6.16 -11.45
CA ALA A 363 29.61 6.08 -11.20
C ALA A 363 29.96 5.15 -10.02
N ALA A 364 29.12 5.12 -8.98
CA ALA A 364 29.34 4.29 -7.79
C ALA A 364 29.23 2.78 -8.05
N LEU A 365 28.51 2.37 -9.11
CA LEU A 365 28.45 0.97 -9.55
C LEU A 365 29.78 0.45 -10.13
N GLY A 366 30.72 1.35 -10.46
CA GLY A 366 32.04 1.00 -10.97
C GLY A 366 32.09 0.67 -12.48
N GLU A 367 33.31 0.40 -12.97
CA GLU A 367 33.61 0.12 -14.39
C GLU A 367 33.68 -1.37 -14.72
N GLN A 368 33.45 -2.24 -13.73
CA GLN A 368 33.46 -3.69 -13.92
C GLN A 368 32.28 -4.15 -14.78
N GLU A 369 32.33 -5.40 -15.24
CA GLU A 369 31.21 -6.04 -15.92
C GLU A 369 30.04 -6.18 -14.94
N LEU A 370 28.94 -5.49 -15.25
CA LEU A 370 27.74 -5.45 -14.42
C LEU A 370 26.71 -6.46 -14.93
N PRO A 371 25.91 -7.07 -14.03
CA PRO A 371 24.71 -7.80 -14.43
C PRO A 371 23.78 -6.95 -15.30
N THR A 372 23.06 -7.58 -16.23
CA THR A 372 22.18 -6.93 -17.22
C THR A 372 21.29 -5.83 -16.64
N LEU A 373 20.66 -6.09 -15.49
CA LEU A 373 19.79 -5.11 -14.82
C LEU A 373 20.55 -3.85 -14.39
N LEU A 374 21.73 -4.03 -13.77
CA LEU A 374 22.55 -2.94 -13.29
C LEU A 374 23.24 -2.18 -14.44
N ASP A 375 23.66 -2.88 -15.50
CA ASP A 375 24.26 -2.25 -16.68
C ASP A 375 23.26 -1.40 -17.47
N ARG A 376 22.06 -1.95 -17.72
CA ARG A 376 20.93 -1.20 -18.30
C ARG A 376 20.59 0.00 -17.42
N GLY A 377 20.55 -0.20 -16.11
CA GLY A 377 20.34 0.87 -15.13
C GLY A 377 21.38 1.98 -15.25
N ARG A 378 22.67 1.64 -15.24
CA ARG A 378 23.80 2.57 -15.41
C ARG A 378 23.68 3.39 -16.70
N THR A 379 23.32 2.74 -17.81
CA THR A 379 23.10 3.41 -19.10
C THR A 379 21.96 4.43 -19.03
N ILE A 380 20.83 4.07 -18.41
CA ILE A 380 19.70 4.99 -18.22
C ILE A 380 20.09 6.15 -17.30
N LEU A 381 20.81 5.89 -16.21
CA LEU A 381 21.27 6.94 -15.28
C LEU A 381 22.16 7.97 -15.97
N ALA A 382 23.04 7.57 -16.91
CA ALA A 382 23.87 8.48 -17.67
C ALA A 382 23.05 9.50 -18.49
N SER A 383 21.84 9.13 -18.90
CA SER A 383 20.93 10.03 -19.61
C SER A 383 20.42 11.20 -18.74
N ALA A 384 20.63 11.17 -17.42
CA ALA A 384 20.28 12.27 -16.51
C ALA A 384 21.06 13.57 -16.80
N ALA A 385 22.20 13.49 -17.51
CA ALA A 385 23.03 14.64 -17.82
C ALA A 385 22.31 15.71 -18.64
N GLU A 386 21.48 15.31 -19.60
CA GLU A 386 20.77 16.24 -20.49
C GLU A 386 19.73 17.12 -19.75
N PRO A 387 18.74 16.55 -19.02
CA PRO A 387 17.81 17.38 -18.25
C PRO A 387 18.51 18.14 -17.12
N LEU A 388 19.61 17.61 -16.56
CA LEU A 388 20.40 18.33 -15.57
C LEU A 388 21.02 19.61 -16.16
N LEU A 389 21.64 19.52 -17.34
CA LEU A 389 22.21 20.69 -18.03
C LEU A 389 21.17 21.76 -18.32
N ALA A 390 19.96 21.36 -18.73
CA ALA A 390 18.86 22.30 -18.96
C ALA A 390 18.46 23.07 -17.70
N ILE A 391 18.42 22.40 -16.53
CA ILE A 391 18.12 23.03 -15.25
C ILE A 391 19.29 23.91 -14.78
N ASP A 392 20.53 23.41 -14.86
CA ASP A 392 21.74 24.13 -14.42
C ASP A 392 21.99 25.42 -15.23
N ALA A 393 21.58 25.46 -16.49
CA ALA A 393 21.72 26.63 -17.34
C ALA A 393 20.81 27.81 -16.93
N VAL A 394 19.69 27.55 -16.22
CA VAL A 394 18.65 28.55 -15.98
C VAL A 394 18.36 28.79 -14.50
N LEU A 395 18.35 27.74 -13.67
CA LEU A 395 17.96 27.83 -12.27
C LEU A 395 19.12 28.29 -11.40
N ALA A 396 18.87 29.22 -10.48
CA ALA A 396 19.88 29.69 -9.53
C ALA A 396 20.40 28.53 -8.65
N PRO A 397 21.63 28.62 -8.10
CA PRO A 397 22.19 27.58 -7.23
C PRO A 397 21.35 27.29 -5.98
N ASP A 398 20.75 28.31 -5.37
CA ASP A 398 19.89 28.18 -4.19
C ASP A 398 18.63 29.06 -4.37
N PRO A 399 17.62 28.56 -5.11
CA PRO A 399 16.44 29.35 -5.43
C PRO A 399 15.48 29.43 -4.22
N PRO A 400 14.85 30.60 -3.97
CA PRO A 400 13.85 30.74 -2.92
C PRO A 400 12.58 29.92 -3.23
N ALA A 401 11.70 29.77 -2.23
CA ALA A 401 10.44 29.05 -2.43
C ALA A 401 9.43 29.79 -3.31
N THR A 402 9.48 31.12 -3.31
CA THR A 402 8.55 32.00 -4.03
C THR A 402 9.31 33.00 -4.90
N PHE A 403 8.61 33.58 -5.87
CA PHE A 403 9.18 34.57 -6.79
C PHE A 403 9.21 36.00 -6.21
N GLU A 404 8.57 36.24 -5.05
CA GLU A 404 8.43 37.58 -4.45
C GLU A 404 9.77 38.19 -4.05
N GLU A 405 10.71 37.36 -3.60
CA GLU A 405 12.04 37.78 -3.16
C GLU A 405 13.04 37.88 -4.31
N GLY A 406 12.69 37.34 -5.49
CA GLY A 406 13.57 37.19 -6.65
C GLY A 406 14.75 36.24 -6.42
N GLY A 407 15.54 35.97 -7.45
CA GLY A 407 16.70 35.08 -7.36
C GLY A 407 16.40 33.62 -7.67
N VAL A 408 15.27 33.35 -8.33
CA VAL A 408 14.96 32.00 -8.85
C VAL A 408 15.82 31.68 -10.08
N ILE A 409 16.04 32.67 -10.95
CA ILE A 409 16.78 32.52 -12.21
C ILE A 409 18.26 32.85 -11.99
N ALA A 410 19.16 32.03 -12.55
CA ALA A 410 20.60 32.23 -12.44
C ALA A 410 21.06 33.56 -13.08
N PRO A 411 22.12 34.19 -12.54
CA PRO A 411 22.73 35.37 -13.17
C PRO A 411 23.21 35.07 -14.60
N GLY A 412 23.06 36.03 -15.51
CA GLY A 412 23.51 35.92 -16.91
C GLY A 412 22.51 35.26 -17.86
N VAL A 413 21.38 34.73 -17.37
CA VAL A 413 20.32 34.14 -18.20
C VAL A 413 19.51 35.22 -18.92
N SER A 414 19.21 36.32 -18.24
CA SER A 414 18.45 37.45 -18.79
C SER A 414 19.06 38.78 -18.33
N PRO A 415 19.56 39.61 -19.26
CA PRO A 415 20.08 40.93 -18.94
C PRO A 415 19.05 41.83 -18.24
N GLU A 416 17.76 41.69 -18.58
CA GLU A 416 16.68 42.45 -17.96
C GLU A 416 16.50 42.05 -16.49
N VAL A 417 16.48 40.74 -16.19
CA VAL A 417 16.41 40.22 -14.81
C VAL A 417 17.60 40.68 -13.98
N ASP A 418 18.81 40.61 -14.55
CA ASP A 418 20.02 41.05 -13.86
C ASP A 418 19.99 42.56 -13.56
N SER A 419 19.52 43.38 -14.50
CA SER A 419 19.38 44.83 -14.29
C SER A 419 18.37 45.19 -13.19
N LEU A 420 17.23 44.49 -13.15
CA LEU A 420 16.19 44.69 -12.13
C LEU A 420 16.65 44.21 -10.75
N ARG A 421 17.39 43.09 -10.71
CA ARG A 421 17.99 42.55 -9.49
C ARG A 421 19.04 43.51 -8.92
N GLN A 422 19.88 44.09 -9.78
CA GLN A 422 20.86 45.10 -9.37
C GLN A 422 20.15 46.32 -8.77
N LEU A 423 19.12 46.84 -9.43
CA LEU A 423 18.31 47.96 -8.92
C LEU A 423 17.66 47.64 -7.56
N ALA A 424 17.22 46.40 -7.34
CA ALA A 424 16.68 45.95 -6.06
C ALA A 424 17.77 45.84 -4.97
N SER A 425 18.99 45.46 -5.33
CA SER A 425 20.13 45.35 -4.41
C SER A 425 20.69 46.71 -3.99
N ASP A 426 20.68 47.69 -4.90
CA ASP A 426 21.13 49.06 -4.67
C ASP A 426 20.25 49.85 -3.69
N ALA A 427 19.07 49.31 -3.34
CA ALA A 427 18.16 49.86 -2.33
C ALA A 427 18.83 50.07 -0.98
N ARG A 428 19.70 49.15 -0.51
CA ARG A 428 20.41 49.34 0.76
C ARG A 428 21.37 50.53 0.70
N GLY A 429 22.06 50.70 -0.43
CA GLY A 429 22.99 51.82 -0.64
C GLY A 429 22.26 53.15 -0.64
N PHE A 430 21.12 53.24 -1.34
CA PHE A 430 20.28 54.44 -1.35
C PHE A 430 19.74 54.77 0.05
N ILE A 431 19.25 53.77 0.80
CA ILE A 431 18.68 53.98 2.14
C ILE A 431 19.74 54.47 3.13
N LEU A 432 20.96 53.91 3.09
CA LEU A 432 22.08 54.38 3.92
C LEU A 432 22.48 55.82 3.58
N ALA A 433 22.58 56.14 2.29
CA ALA A 433 22.89 57.49 1.83
C ALA A 433 21.81 58.49 2.23
N LEU A 434 20.53 58.11 2.11
CA LEU A 434 19.38 58.93 2.52
C LEU A 434 19.37 59.16 4.03
N GLU A 435 19.60 58.12 4.84
CA GLU A 435 19.66 58.23 6.30
C GLU A 435 20.75 59.22 6.73
N GLN A 436 21.94 59.11 6.15
CA GLN A 436 23.06 59.98 6.50
C GLN A 436 22.80 61.43 6.07
N ARG A 437 22.29 61.63 4.85
CA ARG A 437 21.94 62.94 4.32
C ARG A 437 20.85 63.63 5.15
N GLU A 438 19.80 62.90 5.56
CA GLU A 438 18.74 63.46 6.40
C GLU A 438 19.19 63.71 7.85
N ARG A 439 20.10 62.89 8.41
CA ARG A 439 20.74 63.16 9.71
C ARG A 439 21.54 64.46 9.69
N GLU A 440 22.33 64.67 8.64
CA GLU A 440 23.13 65.89 8.46
C GLU A 440 22.24 67.12 8.23
N ARG A 441 21.19 66.98 7.40
CA ARG A 441 20.25 68.07 7.08
C ARG A 441 19.43 68.53 8.29
N THR A 442 18.97 67.61 9.12
CA THR A 442 18.06 67.91 10.24
C THR A 442 18.76 68.11 11.57
N GLY A 443 20.02 67.68 11.69
CA GLY A 443 20.76 67.64 12.96
C GLY A 443 20.30 66.54 13.93
N ILE A 444 19.32 65.70 13.54
CA ILE A 444 18.74 64.65 14.37
C ILE A 444 19.62 63.39 14.30
N ARG A 445 20.59 63.27 15.22
CA ARG A 445 21.50 62.10 15.26
C ARG A 445 20.78 60.75 15.45
N SER A 446 19.59 60.75 16.05
CA SER A 446 18.79 59.55 16.32
C SER A 446 17.91 59.10 15.15
N LEU A 447 17.87 59.86 14.04
CA LEU A 447 17.02 59.54 12.89
C LEU A 447 17.43 58.20 12.28
N LYS A 448 16.47 57.33 11.97
CA LYS A 448 16.72 56.03 11.33
C LYS A 448 15.74 55.81 10.18
N VAL A 449 16.19 55.17 9.11
CA VAL A 449 15.27 54.70 8.07
C VAL A 449 14.87 53.26 8.39
N GLY A 450 13.59 53.03 8.62
CA GLY A 450 13.02 51.72 8.91
C GLY A 450 12.12 51.24 7.78
N TYR A 451 11.74 49.96 7.82
CA TYR A 451 10.74 49.37 6.92
C TYR A 451 9.65 48.66 7.74
N ASN A 452 8.41 48.76 7.29
CA ASN A 452 7.27 48.04 7.85
C ASN A 452 6.41 47.52 6.69
N LYS A 453 5.97 46.26 6.77
CA LYS A 453 5.06 45.63 5.79
C LYS A 453 3.79 46.44 5.50
N VAL A 454 3.27 47.21 6.46
CA VAL A 454 1.98 47.92 6.32
C VAL A 454 2.10 49.29 5.65
N PHE A 455 3.18 50.04 5.92
CA PHE A 455 3.32 51.43 5.48
C PHE A 455 4.57 51.70 4.67
N GLY A 456 5.40 50.68 4.44
CA GLY A 456 6.59 50.81 3.63
C GLY A 456 7.82 51.31 4.38
N TYR A 457 8.74 51.94 3.65
CA TYR A 457 9.89 52.64 4.24
C TYR A 457 9.46 53.93 4.95
N TYR A 458 10.07 54.22 6.09
CA TYR A 458 9.78 55.42 6.88
C TYR A 458 11.04 55.98 7.56
N LEU A 459 11.00 57.26 7.89
CA LEU A 459 11.97 57.95 8.72
C LEU A 459 11.44 57.97 10.15
N GLU A 460 12.15 57.33 11.07
CA GLU A 460 11.81 57.29 12.50
C GLU A 460 12.61 58.37 13.26
N VAL A 461 11.88 59.20 13.99
CA VAL A 461 12.42 60.29 14.81
C VAL A 461 11.93 60.12 16.24
N SER A 462 12.83 60.21 17.23
CA SER A 462 12.46 60.13 18.64
C SER A 462 11.57 61.31 19.06
N ALA A 463 10.64 61.09 20.00
CA ALA A 463 9.72 62.13 20.48
C ALA A 463 10.43 63.42 20.94
N ALA A 464 11.61 63.31 21.57
CA ALA A 464 12.43 64.46 21.99
C ALA A 464 12.87 65.38 20.84
N ASN A 465 13.01 64.83 19.63
CA ASN A 465 13.51 65.52 18.44
C ASN A 465 12.38 65.86 17.44
N ALA A 466 11.10 65.63 17.79
CA ALA A 466 9.97 65.88 16.90
C ALA A 466 9.84 67.36 16.50
N HIS A 467 10.29 68.29 17.33
CA HIS A 467 10.30 69.73 17.05
C HIS A 467 11.31 70.15 15.97
N LEU A 468 12.27 69.29 15.63
CA LEU A 468 13.29 69.52 14.59
C LEU A 468 12.87 68.94 13.22
N VAL A 469 11.69 68.32 13.14
CA VAL A 469 11.22 67.66 11.92
C VAL A 469 10.83 68.73 10.87
N PRO A 470 11.40 68.65 9.65
CA PRO A 470 11.07 69.58 8.57
C PRO A 470 9.60 69.52 8.12
N PRO A 471 9.05 70.61 7.56
CA PRO A 471 7.66 70.66 7.11
C PRO A 471 7.35 69.79 5.88
N ASP A 472 8.37 69.35 5.12
CA ASP A 472 8.23 68.42 3.99
C ASP A 472 8.00 66.96 4.41
N TYR A 473 8.12 66.64 5.70
CA TYR A 473 7.89 65.31 6.24
C TYR A 473 6.39 65.06 6.45
N GLN A 474 5.86 64.03 5.79
CA GLN A 474 4.47 63.61 5.96
C GLN A 474 4.37 62.56 7.06
N ARG A 475 3.71 62.88 8.17
CA ARG A 475 3.55 61.97 9.31
C ARG A 475 2.68 60.75 8.93
N ARG A 476 3.15 59.55 9.25
CA ARG A 476 2.47 58.27 8.97
C ARG A 476 1.98 57.56 10.21
N GLN A 477 2.77 57.54 11.28
CA GLN A 477 2.44 56.80 12.50
C GLN A 477 3.08 57.46 13.72
N THR A 478 2.36 57.50 14.84
CA THR A 478 2.86 57.96 16.14
C THR A 478 2.97 56.75 17.08
N LEU A 479 4.12 56.58 17.72
CA LEU A 479 4.42 55.54 18.71
C LEU A 479 4.68 56.19 20.07
N VAL A 480 4.67 55.39 21.13
CA VAL A 480 4.83 55.85 22.53
C VAL A 480 6.16 56.59 22.77
N GLY A 481 7.19 56.40 21.93
CA GLY A 481 8.49 57.08 22.04
C GLY A 481 9.07 57.65 20.73
N ALA A 482 8.37 57.52 19.60
CA ALA A 482 8.87 57.94 18.29
C ALA A 482 7.74 58.33 17.33
N GLU A 483 8.04 59.18 16.37
CA GLU A 483 7.17 59.51 15.24
C GLU A 483 7.79 59.03 13.93
N ARG A 484 6.95 58.49 13.04
CA ARG A 484 7.36 57.97 11.73
C ARG A 484 6.83 58.87 10.61
N TYR A 485 7.72 59.23 9.69
CA TYR A 485 7.45 60.14 8.57
C TYR A 485 7.84 59.53 7.23
N VAL A 486 7.31 60.09 6.14
CA VAL A 486 7.68 59.78 4.75
C VAL A 486 7.95 61.09 4.01
N THR A 487 9.01 61.14 3.21
CA THR A 487 9.30 62.23 2.28
C THR A 487 8.81 61.89 0.86
N PRO A 488 8.57 62.91 -0.01
CA PRO A 488 8.23 62.67 -1.41
C PRO A 488 9.25 61.80 -2.16
N GLU A 489 10.55 62.05 -1.94
CA GLU A 489 11.65 61.28 -2.55
C GLU A 489 11.65 59.81 -2.09
N LEU A 490 11.46 59.56 -0.78
CA LEU A 490 11.40 58.19 -0.26
C LEU A 490 10.19 57.43 -0.82
N LYS A 491 9.06 58.11 -1.00
CA LYS A 491 7.84 57.54 -1.58
C LYS A 491 7.99 57.22 -3.06
N GLU A 492 8.64 58.10 -3.82
CA GLU A 492 8.92 57.88 -5.25
C GLU A 492 9.89 56.71 -5.44
N TYR A 493 10.97 56.68 -4.64
CA TYR A 493 11.92 55.58 -4.65
C TYR A 493 11.27 54.24 -4.28
N GLU A 494 10.45 54.23 -3.23
CA GLU A 494 9.67 53.06 -2.83
C GLU A 494 8.76 52.56 -3.97
N SER A 495 8.02 53.45 -4.62
CA SER A 495 7.16 53.08 -5.75
C SER A 495 7.96 52.49 -6.92
N ARG A 496 9.14 53.04 -7.20
CA ARG A 496 10.04 52.53 -8.25
C ARG A 496 10.60 51.15 -7.88
N LEU A 497 11.01 50.96 -6.64
CA LEU A 497 11.52 49.69 -6.14
C LEU A 497 10.43 48.61 -6.12
N ALA A 498 9.23 48.94 -5.68
CA ALA A 498 8.08 48.03 -5.71
C ALA A 498 7.77 47.59 -7.15
N GLY A 499 7.65 48.54 -8.09
CA GLY A 499 7.41 48.22 -9.49
C GLY A 499 8.53 47.37 -10.11
N ALA A 500 9.80 47.61 -9.73
CA ALA A 500 10.92 46.78 -10.18
C ALA A 500 10.87 45.35 -9.62
N ARG A 501 10.48 45.17 -8.34
CA ARG A 501 10.31 43.86 -7.72
C ARG A 501 9.15 43.08 -8.35
N ASP A 502 8.02 43.74 -8.59
CA ASP A 502 6.87 43.11 -9.25
C ASP A 502 7.23 42.67 -10.67
N ARG A 503 7.95 43.53 -11.41
CA ARG A 503 8.42 43.20 -12.76
C ARG A 503 9.45 42.09 -12.76
N LEU A 504 10.38 42.08 -11.80
CA LEU A 504 11.37 41.02 -11.61
C LEU A 504 10.68 39.68 -11.35
N ALA A 505 9.74 39.65 -10.39
CA ALA A 505 9.00 38.43 -10.05
C ALA A 505 8.20 37.90 -11.24
N GLU A 506 7.61 38.79 -12.05
CA GLU A 506 6.88 38.41 -13.25
C GLU A 506 7.77 37.82 -14.34
N LEU A 507 8.91 38.46 -14.64
CA LEU A 507 9.87 37.94 -15.61
C LEU A 507 10.48 36.62 -15.15
N GLU A 508 10.85 36.50 -13.87
CA GLU A 508 11.34 35.24 -13.32
C GLU A 508 10.29 34.13 -13.41
N ARG A 509 8.99 34.42 -13.15
CA ARG A 509 7.90 33.45 -13.35
C ARG A 509 7.80 32.99 -14.81
N GLN A 510 7.93 33.90 -15.77
CA GLN A 510 7.84 33.58 -17.20
C GLN A 510 9.02 32.71 -17.65
N LEU A 511 10.25 33.07 -17.29
CA LEU A 511 11.45 32.29 -17.60
C LEU A 511 11.42 30.93 -16.90
N PHE A 512 10.94 30.88 -15.67
CA PHE A 512 10.77 29.62 -14.94
C PHE A 512 9.73 28.72 -15.60
N ALA A 513 8.60 29.26 -16.06
CA ALA A 513 7.60 28.49 -16.80
C ALA A 513 8.17 27.90 -18.10
N GLN A 514 9.00 28.66 -18.82
CA GLN A 514 9.71 28.16 -20.01
C GLN A 514 10.69 27.03 -19.66
N LEU A 515 11.41 27.15 -18.54
CA LEU A 515 12.26 26.08 -18.03
C LEU A 515 11.45 24.81 -17.72
N VAL A 516 10.31 24.95 -17.04
CA VAL A 516 9.43 23.81 -16.72
C VAL A 516 8.97 23.11 -18.00
N GLU A 517 8.58 23.85 -19.04
CA GLU A 517 8.21 23.26 -20.34
C GLU A 517 9.40 22.53 -21.00
N SER A 518 10.60 23.12 -20.96
CA SER A 518 11.81 22.48 -21.48
C SER A 518 12.12 21.16 -20.76
N VAL A 519 11.98 21.12 -19.44
CA VAL A 519 12.22 19.89 -18.65
C VAL A 519 11.09 18.89 -18.85
N ALA A 520 9.84 19.34 -19.01
CA ALA A 520 8.69 18.49 -19.29
C ALA A 520 8.79 17.79 -20.66
N ALA A 521 9.55 18.33 -21.62
CA ALA A 521 9.85 17.64 -22.87
C ALA A 521 10.63 16.32 -22.64
N SER A 522 11.47 16.27 -21.60
CA SER A 522 12.21 15.08 -21.17
C SER A 522 11.47 14.23 -20.14
N LEU A 523 10.16 14.42 -19.94
CA LEU A 523 9.41 13.74 -18.87
C LEU A 523 9.51 12.21 -18.91
N ARG A 524 9.46 11.60 -20.10
CA ARG A 524 9.61 10.14 -20.23
C ARG A 524 10.97 9.65 -19.72
N GLN A 525 12.03 10.34 -20.12
CA GLN A 525 13.40 10.07 -19.70
C GLN A 525 13.55 10.22 -18.18
N LEU A 526 12.97 11.27 -17.58
CA LEU A 526 12.97 11.45 -16.12
C LEU A 526 12.29 10.29 -15.38
N LEU A 527 11.17 9.80 -15.91
CA LEU A 527 10.45 8.67 -15.33
C LEU A 527 11.19 7.33 -15.52
N GLU A 528 11.92 7.17 -16.63
CA GLU A 528 12.81 6.02 -16.87
C GLU A 528 13.99 6.03 -15.90
N ILE A 529 14.62 7.19 -15.67
CA ILE A 529 15.66 7.39 -14.65
C ILE A 529 15.12 7.01 -13.28
N ALA A 530 13.96 7.54 -12.88
CA ALA A 530 13.34 7.19 -11.59
C ALA A 530 13.08 5.68 -11.47
N SER A 531 12.65 5.02 -12.55
CA SER A 531 12.47 3.56 -12.58
C SER A 531 13.79 2.81 -12.40
N ALA A 532 14.84 3.23 -13.10
CA ALA A 532 16.16 2.60 -13.02
C ALA A 532 16.74 2.74 -11.61
N VAL A 533 16.63 3.93 -11.02
CA VAL A 533 17.03 4.14 -9.63
C VAL A 533 16.27 3.21 -8.69
N ALA A 534 14.93 3.11 -8.83
CA ALA A 534 14.13 2.25 -7.98
C ALA A 534 14.56 0.78 -8.08
N GLU A 535 14.77 0.26 -9.30
CA GLU A 535 15.20 -1.13 -9.52
C GLU A 535 16.60 -1.41 -8.94
N ILE A 536 17.55 -0.46 -9.07
CA ILE A 536 18.88 -0.53 -8.47
C ILE A 536 18.79 -0.50 -6.94
N ASP A 537 18.04 0.44 -6.36
CA ASP A 537 17.85 0.57 -4.91
C ASP A 537 17.30 -0.71 -4.30
N VAL A 538 16.31 -1.35 -4.94
CA VAL A 538 15.78 -2.65 -4.49
C VAL A 538 16.85 -3.74 -4.55
N ALA A 539 17.63 -3.84 -5.64
CA ALA A 539 18.70 -4.84 -5.73
C ALA A 539 19.76 -4.65 -4.64
N LEU A 540 20.19 -3.41 -4.39
CA LEU A 540 21.16 -3.09 -3.34
C LEU A 540 20.59 -3.31 -1.93
N ALA A 541 19.31 -3.01 -1.71
CA ALA A 541 18.62 -3.26 -0.45
C ALA A 541 18.51 -4.76 -0.15
N LEU A 542 18.06 -5.56 -1.11
CA LEU A 542 17.98 -7.00 -0.97
C LEU A 542 19.37 -7.64 -0.81
N GLY A 543 20.39 -7.12 -1.51
CA GLY A 543 21.78 -7.53 -1.32
C GLY A 543 22.32 -7.22 0.07
N GLN A 544 21.99 -6.04 0.62
CA GLN A 544 22.33 -5.69 2.01
C GLN A 544 21.65 -6.66 3.00
N VAL A 545 20.34 -6.89 2.86
CA VAL A 545 19.59 -7.80 3.74
C VAL A 545 20.14 -9.22 3.64
N ALA A 546 20.49 -9.68 2.44
CA ALA A 546 21.05 -11.00 2.23
C ALA A 546 22.41 -11.17 2.91
N ALA A 547 23.28 -10.15 2.84
CA ALA A 547 24.57 -10.15 3.51
C ALA A 547 24.41 -10.12 5.05
N ASP A 548 23.54 -9.28 5.58
CA ASP A 548 23.35 -9.11 7.03
C ASP A 548 22.71 -10.35 7.70
N ARG A 549 21.85 -11.07 6.97
CA ARG A 549 21.06 -12.19 7.51
C ARG A 549 21.50 -13.57 7.02
N GLY A 550 22.54 -13.62 6.20
CA GLY A 550 23.03 -14.86 5.59
C GLY A 550 21.96 -15.54 4.76
N TYR A 551 21.30 -14.80 3.86
CA TYR A 551 20.37 -15.39 2.90
C TYR A 551 21.11 -15.91 1.67
N VAL A 552 20.54 -16.91 1.01
CA VAL A 552 21.17 -17.60 -0.13
C VAL A 552 20.40 -17.40 -1.42
N ARG A 553 21.09 -17.49 -2.56
CA ARG A 553 20.46 -17.44 -3.88
C ARG A 553 19.59 -18.70 -4.07
N PRO A 554 18.28 -18.57 -4.35
CA PRO A 554 17.47 -19.72 -4.73
C PRO A 554 17.79 -20.18 -6.15
N SER A 555 17.51 -21.45 -6.45
CA SER A 555 17.55 -22.01 -7.82
C SER A 555 16.15 -22.44 -8.27
N PHE A 556 15.89 -22.34 -9.58
CA PHE A 556 14.60 -22.70 -10.17
C PHE A 556 14.67 -23.96 -11.03
N THR A 557 13.70 -24.85 -10.80
CA THR A 557 13.54 -26.11 -11.53
C THR A 557 12.22 -26.16 -12.30
N GLU A 558 12.23 -26.85 -13.44
CA GLU A 558 11.01 -27.08 -14.23
C GLU A 558 10.17 -28.23 -13.66
N GLU A 559 10.76 -29.10 -12.85
CA GLU A 559 10.02 -30.14 -12.14
C GLU A 559 9.18 -29.53 -11.00
N PRO A 560 8.01 -30.08 -10.64
CA PRO A 560 7.26 -29.64 -9.47
C PRO A 560 7.95 -30.14 -8.19
N ARG A 561 9.15 -29.63 -7.91
CA ARG A 561 10.02 -30.05 -6.80
C ARG A 561 10.41 -28.84 -5.97
N LEU A 562 10.06 -28.87 -4.68
CA LEU A 562 10.47 -27.90 -3.69
C LEU A 562 11.45 -28.57 -2.72
N ARG A 563 12.63 -28.01 -2.56
CA ARG A 563 13.64 -28.44 -1.60
C ARG A 563 14.22 -27.22 -0.90
N ILE A 564 14.03 -27.15 0.41
CA ILE A 564 14.56 -26.12 1.30
C ILE A 564 15.38 -26.84 2.36
N VAL A 565 16.65 -26.45 2.52
CA VAL A 565 17.56 -26.97 3.55
C VAL A 565 17.81 -25.87 4.57
N ALA A 566 17.63 -26.18 5.85
CA ALA A 566 17.78 -25.26 6.97
C ALA A 566 17.02 -23.93 6.78
N GLY A 567 15.77 -24.00 6.30
CA GLY A 567 14.93 -22.84 6.09
C GLY A 567 14.55 -22.16 7.40
N ARG A 568 14.38 -20.83 7.37
CA ARG A 568 14.04 -20.00 8.52
C ARG A 568 12.90 -19.04 8.17
N HIS A 569 12.05 -18.72 9.14
CA HIS A 569 10.96 -17.77 8.93
C HIS A 569 11.52 -16.33 8.97
N PRO A 570 11.46 -15.54 7.88
CA PRO A 570 12.18 -14.25 7.79
C PRO A 570 11.73 -13.22 8.84
N VAL A 571 10.43 -13.16 9.14
CA VAL A 571 9.90 -12.22 10.15
C VAL A 571 10.18 -12.67 11.58
N VAL A 572 9.97 -13.95 11.90
CA VAL A 572 10.18 -14.48 13.25
C VAL A 572 11.66 -14.52 13.61
N GLU A 573 12.56 -14.90 12.69
CA GLU A 573 14.01 -14.83 12.98
C GLU A 573 14.46 -13.38 13.26
N ALA A 574 13.88 -12.40 12.55
CA ALA A 574 14.22 -11.00 12.74
C ALA A 574 13.78 -10.49 14.12
N ALA A 575 12.67 -11.00 14.64
CA ALA A 575 12.17 -10.64 15.97
C ALA A 575 12.94 -11.35 17.11
N MET A 576 13.36 -12.60 16.90
CA MET A 576 14.07 -13.39 17.92
C MET A 576 15.56 -13.05 18.03
N GLY A 577 16.17 -12.54 16.95
CA GLY A 577 17.60 -12.23 16.88
C GLY A 577 18.46 -13.39 16.34
N PRO A 578 19.74 -13.13 16.04
CA PRO A 578 20.63 -14.09 15.37
C PRO A 578 20.79 -15.39 16.17
N GLY A 579 20.66 -16.54 15.49
CA GLY A 579 20.91 -17.86 16.07
C GLY A 579 19.81 -18.42 16.99
N ALA A 580 18.75 -17.66 17.27
CA ALA A 580 17.67 -18.09 18.15
C ALA A 580 16.57 -18.92 17.44
N PHE A 581 16.43 -18.77 16.12
CA PHE A 581 15.42 -19.49 15.33
C PHE A 581 15.93 -20.90 14.96
N VAL A 582 15.10 -21.93 15.15
CA VAL A 582 15.42 -23.32 14.79
C VAL A 582 15.15 -23.55 13.30
N PRO A 583 16.17 -23.80 12.47
CA PRO A 583 15.98 -24.00 11.04
C PRO A 583 15.36 -25.37 10.73
N ASN A 584 14.58 -25.46 9.65
CA ASN A 584 13.87 -26.66 9.25
C ASN A 584 13.96 -26.94 7.75
N ASP A 585 14.08 -28.21 7.40
CA ASP A 585 14.07 -28.68 6.02
C ASP A 585 12.64 -28.86 5.51
N CYS A 586 12.44 -28.67 4.20
CA CYS A 586 11.20 -29.00 3.51
C CYS A 586 11.51 -29.65 2.17
N ALA A 587 10.89 -30.80 1.89
CA ALA A 587 11.02 -31.48 0.61
C ALA A 587 9.64 -31.94 0.12
N LEU A 588 9.21 -31.39 -1.01
CA LEU A 588 8.00 -31.78 -1.74
C LEU A 588 8.36 -32.10 -3.20
N GLY A 589 7.65 -33.04 -3.80
CA GLY A 589 7.88 -33.44 -5.17
C GLY A 589 6.89 -34.48 -5.67
N PRO A 590 7.09 -35.05 -6.87
CA PRO A 590 6.18 -36.05 -7.44
C PRO A 590 5.95 -37.29 -6.57
N SER A 591 6.95 -37.69 -5.77
CA SER A 591 6.85 -38.82 -4.83
C SER A 591 6.33 -38.42 -3.44
N ARG A 592 6.32 -37.12 -3.12
CA ARG A 592 5.91 -36.54 -1.83
C ARG A 592 5.22 -35.22 -2.11
N GLN A 593 4.03 -35.29 -2.68
CA GLN A 593 3.27 -34.12 -3.11
C GLN A 593 2.63 -33.42 -1.90
N ILE A 594 2.10 -34.20 -0.97
CA ILE A 594 1.37 -33.73 0.21
C ILE A 594 2.14 -34.13 1.46
N LEU A 595 2.42 -33.16 2.32
CA LEU A 595 3.00 -33.40 3.63
C LEU A 595 1.97 -33.10 4.73
N VAL A 596 1.54 -34.15 5.42
CA VAL A 596 0.67 -34.05 6.59
C VAL A 596 1.53 -33.83 7.83
N ILE A 597 1.32 -32.71 8.52
CA ILE A 597 2.12 -32.25 9.65
C ILE A 597 1.27 -32.34 10.91
N THR A 598 1.72 -33.15 11.86
CA THR A 598 1.06 -33.33 13.17
C THR A 598 1.91 -32.76 14.30
N GLY A 599 1.28 -32.52 15.44
CA GLY A 599 1.96 -32.06 16.64
C GLY A 599 1.10 -31.13 17.49
N PRO A 600 1.49 -30.87 18.74
CA PRO A 600 0.72 -30.05 19.66
C PRO A 600 0.53 -28.61 19.17
N ASN A 601 -0.46 -27.91 19.73
CA ASN A 601 -0.62 -26.48 19.48
C ASN A 601 0.56 -25.71 20.09
N MET A 602 0.94 -24.58 19.49
CA MET A 602 2.11 -23.78 19.87
C MET A 602 3.49 -24.43 19.60
N SER A 603 3.53 -25.62 18.99
CA SER A 603 4.80 -26.30 18.65
C SER A 603 5.53 -25.70 17.45
N GLY A 604 4.90 -24.78 16.70
CA GLY A 604 5.50 -24.11 15.54
C GLY A 604 5.01 -24.60 14.17
N LYS A 605 3.96 -25.43 14.11
CA LYS A 605 3.36 -25.91 12.83
C LYS A 605 3.03 -24.76 11.87
N SER A 606 2.24 -23.78 12.32
CA SER A 606 1.83 -22.63 11.50
C SER A 606 3.03 -21.77 11.08
N THR A 607 4.05 -21.63 11.96
CA THR A 607 5.30 -20.93 11.64
C THR A 607 6.05 -21.63 10.52
N TYR A 608 6.17 -22.96 10.56
CA TYR A 608 6.80 -23.74 9.51
C TYR A 608 6.04 -23.64 8.17
N LEU A 609 4.71 -23.70 8.21
CA LEU A 609 3.86 -23.51 7.01
C LEU A 609 4.09 -22.14 6.35
N ARG A 610 4.00 -21.06 7.15
CA ARG A 610 4.22 -19.68 6.67
C ARG A 610 5.63 -19.49 6.16
N GLN A 611 6.63 -20.08 6.82
CA GLN A 611 8.02 -20.03 6.40
C GLN A 611 8.21 -20.53 4.96
N VAL A 612 7.66 -21.70 4.62
CA VAL A 612 7.81 -22.27 3.27
C VAL A 612 7.16 -21.37 2.22
N ALA A 613 5.95 -20.85 2.51
CA ALA A 613 5.25 -19.92 1.61
C ALA A 613 6.00 -18.60 1.42
N LEU A 614 6.57 -18.03 2.49
CA LEU A 614 7.36 -16.82 2.44
C LEU A 614 8.67 -17.01 1.66
N ILE A 615 9.35 -18.15 1.82
CA ILE A 615 10.56 -18.48 1.04
C ILE A 615 10.21 -18.56 -0.45
N ALA A 616 9.11 -19.22 -0.82
CA ALA A 616 8.65 -19.29 -2.21
C ALA A 616 8.31 -17.90 -2.79
N LEU A 617 7.59 -17.07 -2.03
CA LEU A 617 7.26 -15.70 -2.41
C LEU A 617 8.51 -14.84 -2.60
N MET A 618 9.44 -14.89 -1.64
CA MET A 618 10.72 -14.16 -1.70
C MET A 618 11.54 -14.55 -2.93
N ALA A 619 11.62 -15.86 -3.22
CA ALA A 619 12.33 -16.36 -4.38
C ALA A 619 11.75 -15.77 -5.68
N GLN A 620 10.43 -15.83 -5.90
CA GLN A 620 9.78 -15.26 -7.10
C GLN A 620 9.69 -13.72 -7.10
N ALA A 621 9.93 -13.07 -5.97
CA ALA A 621 10.09 -11.62 -5.89
C ALA A 621 11.51 -11.17 -6.32
N GLY A 622 12.42 -12.12 -6.59
CA GLY A 622 13.81 -11.85 -6.98
C GLY A 622 14.72 -11.54 -5.80
N SER A 623 14.40 -12.06 -4.61
CA SER A 623 15.22 -11.94 -3.40
C SER A 623 15.99 -13.24 -3.13
N PHE A 624 17.13 -13.12 -2.46
CA PHE A 624 17.73 -14.24 -1.76
C PHE A 624 16.84 -14.66 -0.58
N VAL A 625 16.95 -15.92 -0.16
CA VAL A 625 16.01 -16.54 0.79
C VAL A 625 16.69 -17.02 2.08
N PRO A 626 15.97 -17.04 3.22
CA PRO A 626 16.48 -17.47 4.52
C PRO A 626 16.61 -19.00 4.61
N ALA A 627 17.61 -19.57 3.95
CA ALA A 627 17.90 -21.00 3.96
C ALA A 627 19.42 -21.26 3.85
N ALA A 628 19.87 -22.50 3.98
CA ALA A 628 21.20 -22.93 3.55
C ALA A 628 21.21 -23.27 2.05
N GLU A 629 20.13 -23.92 1.57
CA GLU A 629 19.90 -24.21 0.15
C GLU A 629 18.40 -24.09 -0.15
N ALA A 630 18.03 -23.60 -1.33
CA ALA A 630 16.64 -23.53 -1.77
C ALA A 630 16.53 -23.77 -3.28
N GLU A 631 15.83 -24.85 -3.66
CA GLU A 631 15.45 -25.20 -5.03
C GLU A 631 13.92 -25.25 -5.11
N LEU A 632 13.32 -24.49 -6.02
CA LEU A 632 11.88 -24.27 -6.07
C LEU A 632 11.37 -24.31 -7.52
N PRO A 633 10.13 -24.75 -7.79
CA PRO A 633 9.50 -24.48 -9.08
C PRO A 633 9.02 -23.04 -9.15
N LEU A 634 8.70 -22.56 -10.36
CA LEU A 634 7.95 -21.32 -10.52
C LEU A 634 6.47 -21.58 -10.26
N PHE A 635 5.99 -21.16 -9.09
CA PHE A 635 4.60 -21.30 -8.72
C PHE A 635 3.72 -20.34 -9.52
N ASP A 636 2.52 -20.80 -9.85
CA ASP A 636 1.48 -19.96 -10.47
C ASP A 636 0.60 -19.26 -9.43
N ARG A 637 0.39 -19.91 -8.27
CA ARG A 637 -0.41 -19.43 -7.14
C ARG A 637 0.14 -19.95 -5.81
N ILE A 638 0.01 -19.14 -4.77
CA ILE A 638 0.14 -19.59 -3.37
C ILE A 638 -1.22 -19.44 -2.72
N PHE A 639 -1.77 -20.54 -2.22
CA PHE A 639 -3.00 -20.56 -1.45
C PHE A 639 -2.67 -20.71 0.02
N THR A 640 -3.31 -19.90 0.86
CA THR A 640 -3.17 -20.03 2.31
C THR A 640 -4.53 -20.07 2.98
N ARG A 641 -4.72 -21.10 3.80
CA ARG A 641 -5.77 -21.13 4.81
C ARG A 641 -5.09 -21.28 6.17
N ILE A 642 -4.85 -20.15 6.84
CA ILE A 642 -4.10 -20.12 8.12
C ILE A 642 -4.88 -19.31 9.16
N GLY A 643 -5.86 -19.94 9.81
CA GLY A 643 -6.65 -19.37 10.90
C GLY A 643 -7.49 -18.14 10.50
N ALA A 644 -8.76 -18.09 10.88
CA ALA A 644 -9.54 -16.86 10.74
C ALA A 644 -9.08 -15.84 11.80
N GLN A 645 -8.77 -14.61 11.41
CA GLN A 645 -9.09 -13.49 12.30
C GLN A 645 -10.60 -13.37 12.30
N ASP A 646 -11.21 -13.28 13.48
CA ASP A 646 -12.65 -13.18 13.63
C ASP A 646 -13.16 -11.94 12.89
N ASP A 647 -13.73 -12.14 11.69
CA ASP A 647 -14.47 -11.09 11.00
C ASP A 647 -15.91 -11.07 11.53
N LEU A 648 -16.04 -10.63 12.79
CA LEU A 648 -17.31 -10.48 13.49
C LEU A 648 -18.28 -9.53 12.74
N ALA A 649 -17.76 -8.68 11.85
CA ALA A 649 -18.55 -7.69 11.12
C ALA A 649 -19.36 -8.29 9.94
N ALA A 650 -18.95 -9.45 9.40
CA ALA A 650 -19.57 -10.03 8.20
C ALA A 650 -20.79 -10.93 8.48
N GLY A 651 -21.09 -11.23 9.75
CA GLY A 651 -22.25 -12.06 10.14
C GLY A 651 -22.22 -13.51 9.63
N GLN A 652 -21.08 -13.98 9.10
CA GLN A 652 -20.91 -15.35 8.63
C GLN A 652 -20.26 -16.23 9.70
N SER A 653 -20.69 -17.49 9.82
CA SER A 653 -20.03 -18.48 10.69
C SER A 653 -18.58 -18.68 10.24
N THR A 654 -17.65 -18.73 11.20
CA THR A 654 -16.21 -18.97 10.96
C THR A 654 -15.96 -20.24 10.14
N PHE A 655 -16.78 -21.27 10.35
CA PHE A 655 -16.75 -22.51 9.57
C PHE A 655 -17.22 -22.32 8.13
N MET A 656 -18.23 -21.49 7.88
CA MET A 656 -18.68 -21.22 6.50
C MET A 656 -17.59 -20.48 5.71
N VAL A 657 -16.96 -19.48 6.31
CA VAL A 657 -15.83 -18.76 5.71
C VAL A 657 -14.69 -19.73 5.38
N GLU A 658 -14.39 -20.65 6.30
CA GLU A 658 -13.40 -21.72 6.09
C GLU A 658 -13.75 -22.63 4.90
N MET A 659 -15.01 -23.03 4.76
CA MET A 659 -15.46 -23.90 3.66
C MET A 659 -15.46 -23.17 2.32
N VAL A 660 -15.86 -21.89 2.28
CA VAL A 660 -15.79 -21.07 1.06
C VAL A 660 -14.33 -20.91 0.61
N GLU A 661 -13.41 -20.69 1.55
CA GLU A 661 -11.98 -20.59 1.25
C GLU A 661 -11.42 -21.92 0.74
N THR A 662 -11.74 -23.03 1.42
CA THR A 662 -11.31 -24.36 0.99
C THR A 662 -11.84 -24.68 -0.41
N ALA A 663 -13.12 -24.37 -0.69
CA ALA A 663 -13.70 -24.54 -2.02
C ALA A 663 -12.98 -23.69 -3.09
N GLN A 664 -12.64 -22.44 -2.78
CA GLN A 664 -11.87 -21.59 -3.70
C GLN A 664 -10.51 -22.19 -4.02
N ILE A 665 -9.79 -22.72 -3.02
CA ILE A 665 -8.51 -23.41 -3.21
C ILE A 665 -8.69 -24.59 -4.16
N LEU A 666 -9.65 -25.49 -3.87
CA LEU A 666 -9.87 -26.70 -4.65
C LEU A 666 -10.29 -26.44 -6.10
N HIS A 667 -11.07 -25.39 -6.35
CA HIS A 667 -11.50 -25.02 -7.71
C HIS A 667 -10.40 -24.35 -8.55
N GLN A 668 -9.33 -23.89 -7.93
CA GLN A 668 -8.37 -22.98 -8.56
C GLN A 668 -6.91 -23.47 -8.48
N ALA A 669 -6.63 -24.46 -7.64
CA ALA A 669 -5.31 -25.06 -7.52
C ALA A 669 -4.94 -25.82 -8.79
N THR A 670 -3.67 -25.70 -9.18
CA THR A 670 -3.08 -26.41 -10.31
C THR A 670 -1.86 -27.20 -9.83
N PRO A 671 -1.24 -28.08 -10.67
CA PRO A 671 0.00 -28.76 -10.33
C PRO A 671 1.20 -27.82 -10.14
N ARG A 672 1.07 -26.54 -10.51
CA ARG A 672 2.08 -25.48 -10.31
C ARG A 672 1.75 -24.61 -9.10
N SER A 673 0.73 -24.93 -8.31
CA SER A 673 0.37 -24.16 -7.12
C SER A 673 1.03 -24.70 -5.86
N LEU A 674 1.24 -23.81 -4.88
CA LEU A 674 1.58 -24.16 -3.51
C LEU A 674 0.34 -23.98 -2.64
N VAL A 675 -0.06 -25.03 -1.92
CA VAL A 675 -1.25 -25.02 -1.07
C VAL A 675 -0.84 -25.21 0.39
N ILE A 676 -1.23 -24.26 1.23
CA ILE A 676 -0.99 -24.27 2.68
C ILE A 676 -2.33 -24.36 3.41
N LEU A 677 -2.54 -25.47 4.11
CA LEU A 677 -3.75 -25.74 4.87
C LEU A 677 -3.40 -25.93 6.34
N ASP A 678 -3.98 -25.11 7.21
CA ASP A 678 -3.77 -25.16 8.66
C ASP A 678 -5.11 -25.42 9.37
N GLU A 679 -5.23 -26.59 10.00
CA GLU A 679 -6.36 -26.99 10.85
C GLU A 679 -7.75 -26.95 10.18
N VAL A 680 -7.83 -27.35 8.91
CA VAL A 680 -9.11 -27.49 8.19
C VAL A 680 -10.01 -28.52 8.89
N GLY A 681 -11.30 -28.18 9.06
CA GLY A 681 -12.34 -28.97 9.71
C GLY A 681 -12.58 -28.62 11.18
N ARG A 682 -11.84 -27.67 11.77
CA ARG A 682 -11.89 -27.42 13.22
C ARG A 682 -13.19 -26.79 13.72
N GLY A 683 -13.91 -26.04 12.87
CA GLY A 683 -15.13 -25.31 13.26
C GLY A 683 -16.41 -26.14 13.37
N THR A 684 -16.34 -27.48 13.26
CA THR A 684 -17.52 -28.37 13.24
C THR A 684 -17.33 -29.61 14.14
N SER A 685 -18.25 -30.57 14.09
CA SER A 685 -18.12 -31.84 14.81
C SER A 685 -16.82 -32.57 14.43
N THR A 686 -16.18 -33.24 15.38
CA THR A 686 -14.87 -33.88 15.16
C THR A 686 -14.88 -34.84 13.97
N PHE A 687 -15.94 -35.63 13.81
CA PHE A 687 -16.06 -36.60 12.71
C PHE A 687 -16.33 -35.92 11.37
N ASP A 688 -17.19 -34.90 11.33
CA ASP A 688 -17.47 -34.16 10.09
C ASP A 688 -16.22 -33.39 9.63
N GLY A 689 -15.52 -32.75 10.57
CA GLY A 689 -14.29 -32.00 10.31
C GLY A 689 -13.18 -32.90 9.76
N MET A 690 -12.98 -34.07 10.38
CA MET A 690 -12.02 -35.07 9.91
C MET A 690 -12.41 -35.63 8.53
N ALA A 691 -13.69 -35.91 8.30
CA ALA A 691 -14.17 -36.42 7.01
C ALA A 691 -13.94 -35.41 5.87
N ILE A 692 -14.22 -34.12 6.12
CA ILE A 692 -13.95 -33.04 5.17
C ILE A 692 -12.45 -32.90 4.93
N ALA A 693 -11.64 -32.84 5.99
CA ALA A 693 -10.19 -32.73 5.88
C ALA A 693 -9.58 -33.87 5.05
N ARG A 694 -10.04 -35.11 5.29
CA ARG A 694 -9.65 -36.27 4.49
C ARG A 694 -10.06 -36.12 3.03
N ALA A 695 -11.31 -35.75 2.76
CA ALA A 695 -11.81 -35.58 1.39
C ALA A 695 -11.04 -34.49 0.62
N VAL A 696 -10.62 -33.41 1.31
CA VAL A 696 -9.77 -32.35 0.75
C VAL A 696 -8.41 -32.90 0.32
N VAL A 697 -7.74 -33.68 1.19
CA VAL A 697 -6.45 -34.32 0.86
C VAL A 697 -6.62 -35.31 -0.29
N GLU A 698 -7.65 -36.15 -0.27
CA GLU A 698 -7.95 -37.09 -1.34
C GLU A 698 -8.25 -36.39 -2.66
N TYR A 699 -8.94 -35.24 -2.66
CA TYR A 699 -9.20 -34.46 -3.86
C TYR A 699 -7.90 -33.93 -4.48
N LEU A 700 -7.06 -33.26 -3.69
CA LEU A 700 -5.76 -32.71 -4.14
C LEU A 700 -4.78 -33.82 -4.57
N HIS A 701 -4.89 -35.01 -3.97
CA HIS A 701 -4.08 -36.15 -4.37
C HIS A 701 -4.60 -36.79 -5.67
N ASN A 702 -5.87 -37.16 -5.74
CA ASN A 702 -6.41 -38.03 -6.80
C ASN A 702 -6.62 -37.31 -8.14
N ARG A 703 -6.76 -35.99 -8.12
CA ARG A 703 -6.99 -35.19 -9.32
C ARG A 703 -5.69 -34.65 -9.90
N ALA A 704 -5.35 -35.09 -11.10
CA ALA A 704 -4.14 -34.64 -11.80
C ALA A 704 -4.14 -33.14 -12.12
N ASP A 705 -5.32 -32.54 -12.36
CA ASP A 705 -5.49 -31.11 -12.63
C ASP A 705 -5.39 -30.23 -11.38
N ALA A 706 -5.52 -30.81 -10.18
CA ALA A 706 -5.44 -30.12 -8.89
C ALA A 706 -4.26 -30.60 -8.02
N ALA A 707 -3.29 -31.31 -8.62
CA ALA A 707 -2.18 -31.96 -7.93
C ALA A 707 -1.09 -30.99 -7.43
N ALA A 708 -1.48 -29.98 -6.66
CA ALA A 708 -0.62 -28.95 -6.09
C ALA A 708 0.33 -29.52 -5.02
N LEU A 709 1.50 -28.88 -4.88
CA LEU A 709 2.39 -29.14 -3.75
C LEU A 709 1.72 -28.62 -2.47
N THR A 710 1.48 -29.51 -1.51
CA THR A 710 0.60 -29.22 -0.37
C THR A 710 1.28 -29.46 0.96
N LEU A 711 1.20 -28.48 1.85
CA LEU A 711 1.49 -28.65 3.27
C LEU A 711 0.19 -28.60 4.06
N PHE A 712 -0.09 -29.65 4.83
CA PHE A 712 -1.34 -29.81 5.57
C PHE A 712 -1.04 -30.00 7.05
N ALA A 713 -1.15 -28.94 7.86
CA ALA A 713 -1.07 -29.06 9.31
C ALA A 713 -2.44 -29.44 9.89
N THR A 714 -2.45 -30.44 10.78
CA THR A 714 -3.69 -30.94 11.37
C THR A 714 -3.52 -31.37 12.81
N HIS A 715 -4.64 -31.35 13.54
CA HIS A 715 -4.78 -31.92 14.87
C HIS A 715 -5.42 -33.33 14.83
N TYR A 716 -5.93 -33.77 13.67
CA TYR A 716 -6.49 -35.11 13.48
C TYR A 716 -5.36 -36.12 13.23
N HIS A 717 -5.01 -36.89 14.26
CA HIS A 717 -3.96 -37.91 14.16
C HIS A 717 -4.34 -39.04 13.19
N GLU A 718 -5.64 -39.31 13.05
CA GLU A 718 -6.21 -40.32 12.17
C GLU A 718 -5.86 -40.07 10.69
N LEU A 719 -5.62 -38.81 10.30
CA LEU A 719 -5.21 -38.47 8.93
C LEU A 719 -3.80 -38.94 8.59
N THR A 720 -2.97 -39.31 9.58
CA THR A 720 -1.65 -39.88 9.32
C THR A 720 -1.71 -41.23 8.60
N ALA A 721 -2.80 -41.97 8.76
CA ALA A 721 -3.04 -43.24 8.05
C ALA A 721 -3.18 -43.04 6.52
N LEU A 722 -3.42 -41.81 6.05
CA LEU A 722 -3.50 -41.53 4.61
C LEU A 722 -2.19 -41.79 3.88
N ALA A 723 -1.04 -41.68 4.55
CA ALA A 723 0.26 -41.99 3.96
C ALA A 723 0.42 -43.48 3.61
N GLU A 724 -0.37 -44.37 4.22
CA GLU A 724 -0.37 -45.81 3.89
C GLU A 724 -1.21 -46.13 2.65
N VAL A 725 -2.21 -45.30 2.35
CA VAL A 725 -3.19 -45.54 1.28
C VAL A 725 -2.89 -44.68 0.04
N LEU A 726 -2.34 -43.49 0.22
CA LEU A 726 -2.09 -42.51 -0.84
C LEU A 726 -0.57 -42.36 -1.08
N PRO A 727 -0.03 -42.85 -2.20
CA PRO A 727 1.42 -43.01 -2.41
C PRO A 727 2.21 -41.70 -2.48
N ARG A 728 1.56 -40.55 -2.70
CA ARG A 728 2.22 -39.22 -2.71
C ARG A 728 2.02 -38.43 -1.42
N VAL A 729 1.44 -39.04 -0.39
CA VAL A 729 1.25 -38.43 0.93
C VAL A 729 2.35 -38.93 1.86
N ALA A 730 2.99 -38.02 2.58
CA ALA A 730 3.94 -38.35 3.63
C ALA A 730 3.59 -37.65 4.94
N ASN A 731 4.04 -38.23 6.06
CA ASN A 731 3.86 -37.66 7.39
C ASN A 731 5.13 -36.96 7.88
N ALA A 732 4.94 -35.87 8.60
CA ALA A 732 5.93 -35.27 9.48
C ALA A 732 5.27 -34.82 10.79
N HIS A 733 6.08 -34.59 11.80
CA HIS A 733 5.63 -34.03 13.06
C HIS A 733 6.67 -33.09 13.67
N VAL A 734 6.23 -32.29 14.63
CA VAL A 734 7.14 -31.47 15.43
C VAL A 734 7.78 -32.32 16.53
N ALA A 735 9.10 -32.33 16.60
CA ALA A 735 9.86 -33.02 17.64
C ALA A 735 9.56 -32.43 19.02
N VAL A 736 9.33 -33.33 19.97
CA VAL A 736 9.00 -33.02 21.36
C VAL A 736 9.95 -33.80 22.24
N ARG A 737 10.56 -33.12 23.22
CA ARG A 737 11.44 -33.74 24.22
C ARG A 737 10.83 -33.60 25.61
N GLU A 738 10.82 -34.69 26.36
CA GLU A 738 10.39 -34.71 27.76
C GLU A 738 11.63 -34.67 28.68
N GLU A 739 11.76 -33.61 29.47
CA GLU A 739 12.80 -33.49 30.51
C GLU A 739 12.14 -33.20 31.86
N GLY A 740 12.38 -34.05 32.87
CA GLY A 740 11.90 -33.80 34.24
C GLY A 740 10.37 -33.77 34.42
N GLY A 741 9.60 -34.31 33.46
CA GLY A 741 8.13 -34.23 33.46
C GLY A 741 7.56 -32.96 32.80
N GLU A 742 8.43 -32.12 32.23
CA GLU A 742 8.08 -30.98 31.39
C GLU A 742 8.28 -31.31 29.90
N VAL A 743 7.37 -30.79 29.07
CA VAL A 743 7.40 -30.95 27.62
C VAL A 743 8.08 -29.73 27.00
N VAL A 744 9.22 -29.94 26.35
CA VAL A 744 9.96 -28.91 25.63
C VAL A 744 9.75 -29.10 24.13
N PHE A 745 9.25 -28.06 23.46
CA PHE A 745 9.11 -28.05 22.00
C PHE A 745 10.45 -27.71 21.36
N GLU A 746 11.03 -28.65 20.61
CA GLU A 746 12.30 -28.42 19.91
C GLU A 746 12.13 -27.56 18.65
N HIS A 747 10.88 -27.29 18.24
CA HIS A 747 10.52 -26.55 17.02
C HIS A 747 11.15 -27.12 15.73
N ARG A 748 11.59 -28.39 15.77
CA ARG A 748 12.16 -29.12 14.64
C ARG A 748 11.11 -30.04 14.01
N ILE A 749 10.99 -30.03 12.69
CA ILE A 749 10.14 -30.91 11.91
C ILE A 749 10.91 -32.19 11.58
N VAL A 750 10.37 -33.33 11.96
CA VAL A 750 10.95 -34.65 11.74
C VAL A 750 9.99 -35.54 10.92
N PRO A 751 10.51 -36.45 10.08
CA PRO A 751 9.69 -37.33 9.28
C PRO A 751 8.95 -38.37 10.14
N GLY A 752 7.79 -38.82 9.67
CA GLY A 752 6.94 -39.80 10.35
C GLY A 752 5.77 -39.17 11.10
N PRO A 753 4.77 -39.97 11.48
CA PRO A 753 3.65 -39.51 12.30
C PRO A 753 4.09 -39.21 13.74
N SER A 754 3.32 -38.39 14.45
CA SER A 754 3.51 -38.19 15.90
C SER A 754 2.99 -39.38 16.70
N ASP A 755 3.77 -39.85 17.67
CA ASP A 755 3.43 -41.04 18.48
C ASP A 755 2.28 -40.80 19.48
N ARG A 756 2.05 -39.54 19.90
CA ARG A 756 1.05 -39.15 20.93
C ARG A 756 0.49 -37.75 20.72
N SER A 757 -0.65 -37.45 21.37
CA SER A 757 -1.19 -36.09 21.53
C SER A 757 -0.77 -35.49 22.88
N TYR A 758 -0.16 -34.30 22.86
CA TYR A 758 0.36 -33.64 24.07
C TYR A 758 -0.60 -32.62 24.70
N GLY A 759 -1.89 -32.66 24.35
CA GLY A 759 -2.87 -31.63 24.77
C GLY A 759 -2.98 -31.47 26.30
N VAL A 760 -3.01 -32.59 27.03
CA VAL A 760 -3.09 -32.57 28.52
C VAL A 760 -1.79 -32.07 29.16
N HIS A 761 -0.64 -32.28 28.49
CA HIS A 761 0.65 -31.76 28.93
C HIS A 761 0.77 -30.25 28.70
N VAL A 762 0.26 -29.72 27.57
CA VAL A 762 0.17 -28.27 27.33
C VAL A 762 -0.73 -27.60 28.37
N ALA A 763 -1.85 -28.25 28.73
CA ALA A 763 -2.71 -27.80 29.81
C ALA A 763 -1.96 -27.67 31.16
N ARG A 764 -1.09 -28.63 31.48
CA ARG A 764 -0.22 -28.57 32.66
C ARG A 764 0.73 -27.35 32.61
N LEU A 765 1.38 -27.10 31.46
CA LEU A 765 2.25 -25.94 31.25
C LEU A 765 1.51 -24.60 31.35
N ALA A 766 0.24 -24.55 30.94
CA ALA A 766 -0.61 -23.38 31.09
C ALA A 766 -1.04 -23.11 32.55
N GLY A 767 -0.65 -23.96 33.50
CA GLY A 767 -0.93 -23.80 34.93
C GLY A 767 -2.29 -24.36 35.37
N LEU A 768 -2.88 -25.30 34.63
CA LEU A 768 -4.12 -25.96 35.07
C LEU A 768 -3.90 -26.75 36.38
N PRO A 769 -4.87 -26.75 37.32
CA PRO A 769 -4.72 -27.44 38.59
C PRO A 769 -4.41 -28.94 38.39
N ALA A 770 -3.47 -29.46 39.18
CA ALA A 770 -3.00 -30.85 39.06
C ALA A 770 -4.14 -31.89 39.11
N ALA A 771 -5.20 -31.62 39.90
CA ALA A 771 -6.38 -32.50 39.96
C ALA A 771 -7.15 -32.58 38.63
N VAL A 772 -7.21 -31.48 37.87
CA VAL A 772 -7.85 -31.44 36.54
C VAL A 772 -6.99 -32.19 35.52
N VAL A 773 -5.67 -31.95 35.53
CA VAL A 773 -4.71 -32.65 34.65
C VAL A 773 -4.78 -34.16 34.88
N ALA A 774 -4.70 -34.61 36.14
CA ALA A 774 -4.78 -36.04 36.48
C ALA A 774 -6.14 -36.68 36.15
N ARG A 775 -7.24 -35.91 36.13
CA ARG A 775 -8.55 -36.39 35.64
C ARG A 775 -8.56 -36.48 34.12
N ALA A 776 -8.01 -35.49 33.43
CA ALA A 776 -7.93 -35.47 31.97
C ALA A 776 -7.06 -36.61 31.43
N GLU A 777 -5.94 -36.95 32.09
CA GLU A 777 -5.10 -38.11 31.74
C GLU A 777 -5.87 -39.42 31.83
N ARG A 778 -6.59 -39.66 32.95
CA ARG A 778 -7.43 -40.86 33.08
C ARG A 778 -8.53 -40.95 32.03
N LEU A 779 -9.20 -39.83 31.73
CA LEU A 779 -10.22 -39.77 30.68
C LEU A 779 -9.62 -40.03 29.29
N LEU A 780 -8.39 -39.56 29.03
CA LEU A 780 -7.69 -39.81 27.78
C LEU A 780 -7.36 -41.30 27.63
N ASP A 781 -6.87 -41.94 28.69
CA ASP A 781 -6.61 -43.38 28.70
C ASP A 781 -7.90 -44.20 28.49
N GLU A 782 -9.02 -43.77 29.09
CA GLU A 782 -10.35 -44.37 28.87
C GLU A 782 -10.80 -44.23 27.41
N LEU A 783 -10.58 -43.06 26.78
CA LEU A 783 -10.96 -42.79 25.39
C LEU A 783 -10.04 -43.43 24.34
N GLN A 784 -8.77 -43.67 24.67
CA GLN A 784 -7.81 -44.34 23.79
C GLN A 784 -7.95 -45.86 23.84
N ASN A 785 -8.19 -46.42 25.04
CA ASN A 785 -8.35 -47.87 25.23
C ASN A 785 -9.80 -48.34 25.03
N GLY A 786 -10.78 -47.43 25.10
CA GLY A 786 -12.18 -47.69 24.80
C GLY A 786 -12.59 -47.00 23.50
N ARG A 787 -13.14 -47.75 22.54
CA ARG A 787 -13.95 -47.16 21.44
C ARG A 787 -14.88 -46.12 22.06
N GLY A 788 -14.67 -44.84 21.73
CA GLY A 788 -15.18 -43.71 22.48
C GLY A 788 -16.67 -43.81 22.79
N HIS A 789 -17.00 -43.86 24.09
CA HIS A 789 -18.26 -43.40 24.65
C HIS A 789 -17.92 -42.64 25.92
N VAL A 790 -18.10 -41.32 25.87
CA VAL A 790 -18.06 -40.46 27.05
C VAL A 790 -19.14 -40.97 28.00
N ALA A 791 -18.75 -41.35 29.21
CA ALA A 791 -19.68 -41.59 30.31
C ALA A 791 -20.34 -40.26 30.69
N ALA A 792 -21.44 -39.92 30.01
CA ALA A 792 -22.45 -39.07 30.59
C ALA A 792 -23.14 -39.87 31.71
N ALA A 793 -23.42 -39.20 32.83
CA ALA A 793 -24.31 -39.72 33.87
C ALA A 793 -25.58 -40.33 33.23
N PRO A 794 -26.15 -41.40 33.79
CA PRO A 794 -26.91 -42.38 33.02
C PRO A 794 -28.21 -41.79 32.47
N PRO A 795 -28.45 -41.98 31.16
CA PRO A 795 -29.73 -42.55 30.77
C PRO A 795 -29.52 -43.72 29.80
N LEU A 796 -30.06 -44.87 30.22
CA LEU A 796 -30.59 -45.96 29.40
C LEU A 796 -29.78 -46.36 28.15
N GLN A 797 -28.89 -47.34 28.35
CA GLN A 797 -28.28 -48.12 27.28
C GLN A 797 -29.35 -48.86 26.46
N LEU A 798 -29.44 -48.53 25.18
CA LEU A 798 -29.82 -49.45 24.10
C LEU A 798 -28.52 -49.82 23.36
N PRO A 799 -28.12 -51.10 23.34
CA PRO A 799 -26.93 -51.53 22.60
C PRO A 799 -27.28 -51.83 21.14
N LEU A 800 -26.47 -51.34 20.19
CA LEU A 800 -26.54 -51.74 18.78
C LEU A 800 -25.20 -52.30 18.30
N LEU A 801 -24.88 -53.50 18.79
CA LEU A 801 -24.44 -54.59 17.93
C LEU A 801 -25.30 -55.78 18.38
N ALA A 802 -26.29 -56.13 17.56
CA ALA A 802 -27.19 -57.23 17.85
C ALA A 802 -26.36 -58.53 17.99
N PRO A 803 -26.43 -59.24 19.14
CA PRO A 803 -25.99 -60.63 19.14
C PRO A 803 -26.84 -61.37 18.09
N GLU A 804 -26.24 -62.25 17.30
CA GLU A 804 -27.04 -63.13 16.45
C GLU A 804 -28.10 -63.82 17.33
N PRO A 805 -29.39 -63.78 16.95
CA PRO A 805 -30.45 -64.28 17.80
C PRO A 805 -30.14 -65.73 18.14
N SER A 806 -30.19 -66.03 19.42
CA SER A 806 -29.98 -67.38 19.91
C SER A 806 -30.98 -68.31 19.19
N PRO A 807 -30.65 -69.58 18.90
CA PRO A 807 -31.60 -70.49 18.24
C PRO A 807 -32.95 -70.59 18.96
N ILE A 808 -32.97 -70.32 20.28
CA ILE A 808 -34.17 -70.26 21.11
C ILE A 808 -34.97 -68.98 20.84
N GLU A 809 -34.30 -67.85 20.60
CA GLU A 809 -34.96 -66.56 20.27
C GLU A 809 -35.58 -66.59 18.88
N ALA A 810 -34.90 -67.21 17.91
CA ALA A 810 -35.45 -67.43 16.57
C ALA A 810 -36.66 -68.39 16.59
N GLU A 811 -36.61 -69.46 17.38
CA GLU A 811 -37.71 -70.43 17.51
C GLU A 811 -38.91 -69.81 18.25
N LEU A 812 -38.68 -69.01 19.28
CA LEU A 812 -39.74 -68.29 19.99
C LEU A 812 -40.46 -67.29 19.07
N ALA A 813 -39.71 -66.59 18.22
CA ALA A 813 -40.26 -65.64 17.25
C ALA A 813 -41.08 -66.30 16.13
N ALA A 814 -40.88 -67.60 15.88
CA ALA A 814 -41.58 -68.37 14.86
C ALA A 814 -42.86 -69.08 15.38
N LEU A 815 -43.17 -68.97 16.67
CA LEU A 815 -44.39 -69.57 17.23
C LEU A 815 -45.63 -68.74 16.90
N ASP A 816 -46.65 -69.40 16.36
CA ASP A 816 -47.97 -68.81 16.12
C ASP A 816 -48.86 -69.02 17.35
N LEU A 817 -48.88 -68.02 18.23
CA LEU A 817 -49.57 -68.09 19.52
C LEU A 817 -51.10 -68.11 19.37
N ASP A 818 -51.64 -67.60 18.26
CA ASP A 818 -53.09 -67.55 18.02
C ASP A 818 -53.64 -68.90 17.55
N ALA A 819 -52.76 -69.77 17.03
CA ALA A 819 -53.10 -71.12 16.58
C ALA A 819 -52.83 -72.22 17.63
N MET A 820 -52.15 -71.88 18.74
CA MET A 820 -51.79 -72.84 19.79
C MET A 820 -52.85 -72.92 20.89
N THR A 821 -53.14 -74.13 21.36
CA THR A 821 -53.95 -74.29 22.58
C THR A 821 -53.13 -73.91 23.81
N PRO A 822 -53.78 -73.49 24.93
CA PRO A 822 -53.08 -73.11 26.15
C PRO A 822 -52.14 -74.19 26.71
N LEU A 823 -52.46 -75.47 26.48
CA LEU A 823 -51.63 -76.59 26.91
C LEU A 823 -50.37 -76.76 26.04
N GLU A 824 -50.49 -76.59 24.72
CA GLU A 824 -49.37 -76.65 23.78
C GLU A 824 -48.40 -75.49 23.99
N ALA A 825 -48.92 -74.29 24.26
CA ALA A 825 -48.11 -73.13 24.60
C ALA A 825 -47.31 -73.36 25.90
N LEU A 826 -47.95 -73.96 26.92
CA LEU A 826 -47.28 -74.28 28.18
C LEU A 826 -46.19 -75.35 28.00
N GLN A 827 -46.45 -76.39 27.21
CA GLN A 827 -45.46 -77.44 26.90
C GLN A 827 -44.27 -76.88 26.13
N LYS A 828 -44.51 -76.02 25.14
CA LYS A 828 -43.45 -75.39 24.35
C LYS A 828 -42.58 -74.47 25.20
N LEU A 829 -43.16 -73.77 26.17
CA LEU A 829 -42.41 -72.97 27.15
C LEU A 829 -41.51 -73.83 28.06
N TYR A 830 -41.97 -75.01 28.49
CA TYR A 830 -41.13 -75.93 29.27
C TYR A 830 -39.93 -76.45 28.45
N GLU A 831 -40.16 -76.76 27.17
CA GLU A 831 -39.13 -77.26 26.25
C GLU A 831 -38.04 -76.19 25.98
N LEU A 832 -38.44 -74.95 25.69
CA LEU A 832 -37.52 -73.83 25.48
C LEU A 832 -36.75 -73.47 26.77
N ARG A 833 -37.39 -73.58 27.94
CA ARG A 833 -36.74 -73.37 29.25
C ARG A 833 -35.70 -74.45 29.56
N ALA A 834 -35.94 -75.70 29.18
CA ALA A 834 -34.97 -76.79 29.36
C ALA A 834 -33.71 -76.55 28.51
N ARG A 835 -33.88 -76.23 27.22
CA ARG A 835 -32.76 -75.92 26.30
C ARG A 835 -31.99 -74.66 26.69
N ALA A 836 -32.67 -73.63 27.22
CA ALA A 836 -32.01 -72.43 27.73
C ALA A 836 -31.13 -72.69 28.96
N ARG A 837 -31.48 -73.71 29.77
CA ARG A 837 -30.68 -74.13 30.94
C ARG A 837 -29.48 -74.99 30.54
N GLU A 838 -29.62 -75.87 29.55
CA GLU A 838 -28.50 -76.67 29.02
C GLU A 838 -27.40 -75.81 28.39
N ARG A 839 -27.74 -74.66 27.81
CA ARG A 839 -26.75 -73.75 27.20
C ARG A 839 -25.94 -72.92 28.21
N ARG A 840 -26.32 -72.97 29.50
CA ARG A 840 -25.71 -72.20 30.60
C ARG A 840 -24.89 -73.07 31.57
N ALA A 841 -24.93 -74.40 31.41
CA ALA A 841 -24.02 -75.37 32.02
C ALA A 841 -22.91 -75.70 31.02
#